data_AF-A0A955ECR8-F1
#
_entry.id   AF-A0A955ECR8-F1
#
_cell.length_a   1.000
_cell.length_b   1.000
_cell.length_c   1.000
_cell.angle_alpha   90.00
_cell.angle_beta   90.00
_cell.angle_gamma   90.00
#
_symmetry.space_group_name_H-M   'P 1'
#
loop_
_entity.id
_entity.type
_entity.pdbx_description
1 polymer ?
#
loop_
_entity_poly.entity_id
_entity_poly.type
_entity_poly.pdbx_seq_one_letter_code
_entity_poly.pdbx_strand_id
1 'polypeptide(L)'
;TLDLNLNAYDVNMVKNRVADLSLAGDVKSSSLSTDSTINYAVFEVIGDEKAFINNVEAYDGVSYVEPRMYAKASEVSNDPQVINQYSLYKSNVYAGWKLTKSTNKVKVAVIDTGVDYNHEDLASVFGDVKGYDFVDLDSNPLPDDYASEYHGTHVAGIIAAASNNSIGIAGVTPNVQLYALRALNESGSGTFDDVADAINWATANGIDIVNMSLGGGCTASGCAVLQAAVANAYANGVALVAASGNSGADTIDYPAAYPQVTAVGSLSSKDSLSTFSNRGSSQELVASGEDIVSTFPNGQYAILSGTSMSTPLVTGMFAAVLAEKPEMSPLDVRILMASTPDDLGNPGWDSTYGYGRANLFKALASLNGVKNIATNSLTNTGAASLDVTSITTTASWIVPLQDTIALAPNVTVDLHFIADPTNLKSGIHTDKVSVNYFQDKSASFDAELVVSSNACTKVTDIPLSECNALERLYISTNGSKWRNSDKWLVRSRACDWYGVRCSEGHVDKLDLDGNNLTGELPEAIGDLPFLRYFYVDDNALTGGIPASINKLSNLTYFYAYNNNLTSPLPSDWSNLQSLERLYLYSNSISGELPSSVANLTNLKYLLLHGNNLTGQLPENLGNLSNVVYLYLNKNSFTGSIPVSIGNLKNVERFYLYENKLTGSLPSTLGDMPSLEYLALNSNNLTGVLPDSIGRLNKLRYLNVEKNSLSGTIPESLYSLTNLERIYMSENNFSGGLSANVGNMTGLRYLYINHNAFVDAVPATISKLSNLSALDVRYNGLWATDSSTDSFVSRFNGSWTQTQTVAPTNVSARYKVSGIEVAWNPIQYTSNDGGYYVSYSTSSTGPFKRVCNVNSKNTNSCLVTGLDSSKNYYFVVQSFTLPHIGQANTIVSNFSVPIQYKK
;
A
#
# COMPACT_ATOMS: atom_id res chain seq x y z
N THR A 1 -14.06 16.25 18.31
CA THR A 1 -14.86 17.13 19.21
C THR A 1 -14.95 16.46 20.57
N LEU A 2 -15.12 17.21 21.66
CA LEU A 2 -15.06 16.66 23.04
C LEU A 2 -16.09 17.36 23.93
N ASP A 3 -17.03 16.68 24.58
CA ASP A 3 -18.10 17.30 25.40
C ASP A 3 -18.00 16.89 26.88
N LEU A 4 -18.32 17.81 27.79
CA LEU A 4 -18.08 17.67 29.24
C LEU A 4 -19.39 17.82 30.03
N ASN A 5 -19.70 16.80 30.83
CA ASN A 5 -20.90 16.77 31.66
C ASN A 5 -20.74 17.66 32.90
N LEU A 6 -21.67 18.58 33.11
CA LEU A 6 -21.64 19.53 34.23
C LEU A 6 -22.06 18.85 35.53
N ASN A 7 -21.07 18.67 36.41
CA ASN A 7 -21.08 19.30 37.73
C ASN A 7 -19.62 19.44 38.21
N ALA A 8 -19.09 20.67 38.11
CA ALA A 8 -17.90 21.22 38.79
C ALA A 8 -16.55 21.39 38.07
N TYR A 9 -16.45 21.44 36.72
CA TYR A 9 -15.17 21.79 36.07
C TYR A 9 -15.29 22.86 34.96
N ASP A 10 -14.44 23.89 35.06
CA ASP A 10 -14.36 25.09 34.20
C ASP A 10 -13.56 24.79 32.91
N VAL A 11 -14.06 25.24 31.75
CA VAL A 11 -13.43 25.18 30.41
C VAL A 11 -11.97 25.65 30.42
N ASN A 12 -11.59 26.55 31.33
CA ASN A 12 -10.21 27.01 31.48
C ASN A 12 -9.25 25.91 31.97
N MET A 13 -9.74 24.91 32.70
CA MET A 13 -8.91 23.80 33.21
C MET A 13 -8.55 22.82 32.09
N VAL A 14 -9.44 22.61 31.11
CA VAL A 14 -9.19 21.80 29.91
C VAL A 14 -8.18 22.47 29.01
N LYS A 15 -8.29 23.79 28.80
CA LYS A 15 -7.28 24.59 28.07
C LYS A 15 -5.90 24.50 28.73
N ASN A 16 -5.83 24.60 30.05
CA ASN A 16 -4.57 24.51 30.80
C ASN A 16 -3.93 23.11 30.73
N ARG A 17 -4.71 22.04 30.61
CA ARG A 17 -4.18 20.66 30.54
C ARG A 17 -3.90 20.17 29.12
N VAL A 18 -4.60 20.72 28.12
CA VAL A 18 -4.22 20.57 26.71
C VAL A 18 -2.91 21.29 26.42
N ALA A 19 -2.62 22.39 27.12
CA ALA A 19 -1.30 23.01 27.08
C ALA A 19 -0.21 22.06 27.61
N ASP A 20 -0.50 21.24 28.63
CA ASP A 20 0.41 20.18 29.12
C ASP A 20 0.62 19.07 28.07
N LEU A 21 -0.42 18.68 27.33
CA LEU A 21 -0.32 17.69 26.22
C LEU A 21 0.38 18.26 24.98
N SER A 22 0.23 19.55 24.71
CA SER A 22 0.99 20.25 23.67
C SER A 22 2.48 20.37 24.01
N LEU A 23 2.82 20.53 25.29
CA LEU A 23 4.20 20.47 25.79
C LEU A 23 4.82 19.06 25.67
N ALA A 24 3.99 18.01 25.59
CA ALA A 24 4.41 16.62 25.35
C ALA A 24 4.51 16.24 23.85
N GLY A 25 4.01 17.09 22.93
CA GLY A 25 4.17 16.94 21.49
C GLY A 25 3.01 16.27 20.73
N ASP A 26 1.95 15.87 21.42
CA ASP A 26 0.85 15.08 20.82
C ASP A 26 -0.20 15.93 20.06
N VAL A 27 -0.17 17.26 20.24
CA VAL A 27 -1.17 18.21 19.73
C VAL A 27 -0.47 19.52 19.37
N LYS A 28 -0.83 20.15 18.24
CA LYS A 28 -0.34 21.53 17.97
C LYS A 28 -0.88 22.46 19.05
N SER A 29 -0.02 23.35 19.54
CA SER A 29 -0.29 24.26 20.68
C SER A 29 -1.47 25.22 20.52
N SER A 30 -2.04 25.33 19.32
CA SER A 30 -3.22 26.15 19.05
C SER A 30 -4.51 25.34 19.12
N SER A 31 -5.42 25.68 20.05
CA SER A 31 -6.82 25.24 19.99
C SER A 31 -7.50 25.85 18.77
N LEU A 32 -8.18 25.04 17.95
CA LEU A 32 -8.84 25.51 16.72
C LEU A 32 -10.16 26.25 17.01
N SER A 33 -10.92 25.82 18.02
CA SER A 33 -12.12 26.50 18.53
C SER A 33 -12.59 25.90 19.85
N THR A 34 -13.33 26.69 20.65
CA THR A 34 -14.03 26.21 21.86
C THR A 34 -15.40 26.87 21.97
N ASP A 35 -16.41 26.14 22.44
CA ASP A 35 -17.77 26.64 22.69
C ASP A 35 -18.22 26.26 24.11
N SER A 36 -18.49 27.26 24.94
CA SER A 36 -18.88 27.09 26.35
C SER A 36 -20.37 26.84 26.57
N THR A 37 -21.19 26.92 25.52
CA THR A 37 -22.64 26.66 25.60
C THR A 37 -22.96 25.17 25.49
N ILE A 38 -22.14 24.43 24.76
CA ILE A 38 -22.19 22.96 24.64
C ILE A 38 -20.86 22.29 25.03
N ASN A 39 -20.04 23.00 25.81
CA ASN A 39 -18.81 22.52 26.46
C ASN A 39 -17.85 21.71 25.59
N TYR A 40 -17.57 22.15 24.35
CA TYR A 40 -16.61 21.47 23.48
C TYR A 40 -15.35 22.24 23.10
N ALA A 41 -14.31 21.47 22.75
CA ALA A 41 -13.04 21.96 22.21
C ALA A 41 -12.56 21.14 21.00
N VAL A 42 -11.87 21.80 20.07
CA VAL A 42 -11.31 21.21 18.85
C VAL A 42 -9.79 21.38 18.82
N PHE A 43 -9.10 20.30 18.51
CA PHE A 43 -7.64 20.22 18.51
C PHE A 43 -7.10 19.66 17.18
N GLU A 44 -5.88 20.04 16.82
CA GLU A 44 -5.13 19.48 15.70
C GLU A 44 -4.09 18.49 16.26
N VAL A 45 -4.31 17.20 16.01
CA VAL A 45 -3.49 16.11 16.54
C VAL A 45 -2.27 15.89 15.65
N ILE A 46 -1.08 15.78 16.25
CA ILE A 46 0.16 15.42 15.55
C ILE A 46 0.48 13.96 15.90
N GLY A 47 -0.06 13.00 15.15
CA GLY A 47 0.20 11.58 15.38
C GLY A 47 -1.00 10.65 15.14
N ASP A 48 -1.01 9.50 15.81
CA ASP A 48 -2.05 8.47 15.69
C ASP A 48 -3.36 8.94 16.35
N GLU A 49 -4.33 9.29 15.50
CA GLU A 49 -5.66 9.75 15.87
C GLU A 49 -6.40 8.77 16.79
N LYS A 50 -6.24 7.46 16.58
CA LYS A 50 -6.97 6.44 17.32
C LYS A 50 -6.41 6.24 18.72
N ALA A 51 -5.09 6.31 18.85
CA ALA A 51 -4.43 6.33 20.16
C ALA A 51 -4.79 7.59 20.96
N PHE A 52 -4.85 8.75 20.28
CA PHE A 52 -5.28 10.01 20.89
C PHE A 52 -6.72 9.93 21.41
N ILE A 53 -7.68 9.45 20.60
CA ILE A 53 -9.09 9.29 21.01
C ILE A 53 -9.19 8.39 22.24
N ASN A 54 -8.59 7.19 22.19
CA ASN A 54 -8.66 6.24 23.31
C ASN A 54 -8.10 6.81 24.62
N ASN A 55 -7.00 7.57 24.54
CA ASN A 55 -6.39 8.19 25.70
C ASN A 55 -7.26 9.31 26.27
N VAL A 56 -7.91 10.09 25.41
CA VAL A 56 -8.71 11.25 25.82
C VAL A 56 -10.10 10.82 26.34
N GLU A 57 -10.69 9.76 25.79
CA GLU A 57 -11.97 9.18 26.27
C GLU A 57 -11.85 8.55 27.67
N ALA A 58 -10.64 8.12 28.05
CA ALA A 58 -10.40 7.49 29.35
C ALA A 58 -10.37 8.49 30.53
N TYR A 59 -10.48 9.80 30.30
CA TYR A 59 -10.41 10.82 31.35
C TYR A 59 -11.75 11.10 32.03
N ASP A 60 -11.70 11.23 33.36
CA ASP A 60 -12.85 11.51 34.20
C ASP A 60 -13.45 12.90 33.89
N GLY A 61 -14.71 12.93 33.47
CA GLY A 61 -15.42 14.14 33.04
C GLY A 61 -15.56 14.32 31.52
N VAL A 62 -14.87 13.52 30.71
CA VAL A 62 -15.03 13.49 29.24
C VAL A 62 -16.20 12.59 28.86
N SER A 63 -17.21 13.14 28.18
CA SER A 63 -18.42 12.40 27.81
C SER A 63 -18.26 11.65 26.48
N TYR A 64 -17.55 12.24 25.51
CA TYR A 64 -17.18 11.60 24.24
C TYR A 64 -16.00 12.32 23.59
N VAL A 65 -15.22 11.62 22.77
CA VAL A 65 -14.18 12.19 21.90
C VAL A 65 -14.34 11.62 20.50
N GLU A 66 -14.47 12.49 19.51
CA GLU A 66 -14.66 12.06 18.12
C GLU A 66 -13.66 12.73 17.16
N PRO A 67 -13.33 12.07 16.03
CA PRO A 67 -12.70 12.72 14.89
C PRO A 67 -13.44 13.99 14.49
N ARG A 68 -12.76 14.94 13.86
CA ARG A 68 -13.47 16.09 13.26
C ARG A 68 -14.25 15.60 12.04
N MET A 69 -15.52 15.27 12.26
CA MET A 69 -16.43 14.88 11.21
C MET A 69 -16.89 16.14 10.46
N TYR A 70 -16.69 16.16 9.15
CA TYR A 70 -17.26 17.22 8.33
C TYR A 70 -18.77 16.98 8.20
N ALA A 71 -19.57 17.80 8.87
CA ALA A 71 -20.97 17.94 8.49
C ALA A 71 -21.00 18.55 7.08
N LYS A 72 -21.20 17.70 6.07
CA LYS A 72 -21.50 18.16 4.72
C LYS A 72 -22.98 18.55 4.70
N ALA A 73 -23.27 19.78 4.30
CA ALA A 73 -24.61 20.08 3.81
C ALA A 73 -24.94 19.08 2.69
N SER A 74 -26.07 18.38 2.83
CA SER A 74 -26.56 17.46 1.81
C SER A 74 -26.99 18.26 0.60
N GLU A 75 -26.07 18.47 -0.33
CA GLU A 75 -26.36 18.71 -1.74
C GLU A 75 -26.23 17.38 -2.51
N VAL A 76 -26.72 16.27 -1.93
CA VAL A 76 -27.01 15.08 -2.72
C VAL A 76 -28.37 15.29 -3.38
N SER A 77 -28.57 14.67 -4.55
CA SER A 77 -29.85 14.73 -5.26
C SER A 77 -31.03 14.50 -4.31
N ASN A 78 -32.07 15.33 -4.41
CA ASN A 78 -33.27 15.23 -3.56
C ASN A 78 -34.21 14.06 -3.94
N ASP A 79 -33.79 13.23 -4.89
CA ASP A 79 -34.58 12.15 -5.46
C ASP A 79 -34.68 10.94 -4.48
N PRO A 80 -35.86 10.33 -4.27
CA PRO A 80 -36.09 9.37 -3.19
C PRO A 80 -35.27 8.07 -3.24
N GLN A 81 -34.89 7.58 -4.41
CA GLN A 81 -34.17 6.30 -4.58
C GLN A 81 -32.66 6.44 -4.55
N VAL A 82 -32.12 7.66 -4.45
CA VAL A 82 -30.67 7.91 -4.47
C VAL A 82 -29.95 7.24 -3.29
N ILE A 83 -30.63 7.07 -2.15
CA ILE A 83 -30.12 6.31 -1.00
C ILE A 83 -29.84 4.84 -1.32
N ASN A 84 -30.50 4.29 -2.35
CA ASN A 84 -30.34 2.92 -2.80
C ASN A 84 -29.28 2.79 -3.93
N GLN A 85 -28.77 3.90 -4.49
CA GLN A 85 -27.78 3.91 -5.57
C GLN A 85 -26.33 3.91 -5.07
N TYR A 86 -25.89 2.80 -4.47
CA TYR A 86 -24.54 2.69 -3.91
C TYR A 86 -23.42 2.87 -4.96
N SER A 87 -23.68 2.55 -6.22
CA SER A 87 -22.71 2.62 -7.32
C SER A 87 -22.18 4.03 -7.57
N LEU A 88 -23.03 5.05 -7.38
CA LEU A 88 -22.66 6.47 -7.50
C LEU A 88 -21.66 6.86 -6.41
N TYR A 89 -21.83 6.34 -5.19
CA TYR A 89 -20.89 6.57 -4.09
C TYR A 89 -19.55 5.90 -4.35
N LYS A 90 -19.57 4.61 -4.74
CA LYS A 90 -18.36 3.81 -5.00
C LYS A 90 -17.49 4.42 -6.11
N SER A 91 -18.11 4.99 -7.12
CA SER A 91 -17.40 5.60 -8.26
C SER A 91 -17.12 7.09 -8.07
N ASN A 92 -17.28 7.61 -6.85
CA ASN A 92 -17.08 9.01 -6.47
C ASN A 92 -17.85 10.03 -7.33
N VAL A 93 -19.05 9.67 -7.81
CA VAL A 93 -19.87 10.51 -8.68
C VAL A 93 -20.28 11.80 -7.98
N TYR A 94 -20.74 11.73 -6.73
CA TYR A 94 -21.13 12.91 -5.95
C TYR A 94 -19.98 13.89 -5.70
N ALA A 95 -18.74 13.39 -5.61
CA ALA A 95 -17.57 14.25 -5.51
C ALA A 95 -17.23 14.87 -6.88
N GLY A 96 -17.40 14.10 -7.96
CA GLY A 96 -17.28 14.56 -9.34
C GLY A 96 -18.24 15.69 -9.69
N TRP A 97 -19.52 15.60 -9.29
CA TRP A 97 -20.52 16.66 -9.53
C TRP A 97 -20.14 18.03 -8.96
N LYS A 98 -19.29 18.07 -7.94
CA LYS A 98 -18.78 19.33 -7.37
C LYS A 98 -17.75 20.00 -8.28
N LEU A 99 -17.18 19.26 -9.21
CA LEU A 99 -16.19 19.71 -10.18
C LEU A 99 -16.82 20.02 -11.55
N THR A 100 -17.96 19.40 -11.88
CA THR A 100 -18.69 19.71 -13.11
C THR A 100 -19.36 21.08 -13.02
N LYS A 101 -18.97 22.00 -13.90
CA LYS A 101 -19.48 23.38 -13.99
C LYS A 101 -20.05 23.70 -15.37
N SER A 102 -19.80 22.84 -16.35
CA SER A 102 -20.19 23.04 -17.74
C SER A 102 -21.68 22.83 -17.96
N THR A 103 -22.24 23.65 -18.84
CA THR A 103 -23.60 23.51 -19.34
C THR A 103 -23.67 22.78 -20.69
N ASN A 104 -22.53 22.32 -21.22
CA ASN A 104 -22.48 21.60 -22.51
C ASN A 104 -23.24 20.28 -22.41
N LYS A 105 -24.11 20.03 -23.39
CA LYS A 105 -24.88 18.78 -23.49
C LYS A 105 -24.18 17.82 -24.44
N VAL A 106 -23.44 16.88 -23.87
CA VAL A 106 -22.83 15.77 -24.64
C VAL A 106 -23.94 14.87 -25.16
N LYS A 107 -23.89 14.50 -26.43
CA LYS A 107 -24.85 13.61 -27.07
C LYS A 107 -24.43 12.16 -26.88
N VAL A 108 -25.29 11.35 -26.29
CA VAL A 108 -25.01 9.94 -26.00
C VAL A 108 -26.08 9.07 -26.66
N ALA A 109 -25.66 8.10 -27.46
CA ALA A 109 -26.55 7.09 -28.01
C ALA A 109 -26.48 5.79 -27.20
N VAL A 110 -27.64 5.21 -26.91
CA VAL A 110 -27.79 3.91 -26.25
C VAL A 110 -28.26 2.91 -27.31
N ILE A 111 -27.40 1.95 -27.68
CA ILE A 111 -27.74 0.85 -28.59
C ILE A 111 -28.21 -0.34 -27.74
N ASP A 112 -29.51 -0.64 -27.79
CA ASP A 112 -30.14 -1.64 -26.90
C ASP A 112 -31.52 -2.09 -27.43
N THR A 113 -32.41 -2.59 -26.56
CA THR A 113 -33.80 -2.99 -26.84
C THR A 113 -34.79 -1.82 -26.99
N GLY A 114 -34.30 -0.60 -27.21
CA GLY A 114 -35.11 0.63 -27.13
C GLY A 114 -35.15 1.25 -25.72
N VAL A 115 -35.61 2.48 -25.65
CA VAL A 115 -35.65 3.27 -24.41
C VAL A 115 -37.01 3.93 -24.27
N ASP A 116 -37.67 3.75 -23.13
CA ASP A 116 -38.86 4.52 -22.75
C ASP A 116 -38.45 5.97 -22.45
N TYR A 117 -38.29 6.75 -23.51
CA TYR A 117 -37.93 8.17 -23.42
C TYR A 117 -39.04 9.04 -22.83
N ASN A 118 -40.23 8.48 -22.55
CA ASN A 118 -41.32 9.16 -21.84
C ASN A 118 -41.22 9.00 -20.33
N HIS A 119 -40.32 8.15 -19.83
CA HIS A 119 -40.06 8.00 -18.42
C HIS A 119 -39.75 9.36 -17.78
N GLU A 120 -40.33 9.65 -16.61
CA GLU A 120 -40.24 10.95 -15.93
C GLU A 120 -38.79 11.42 -15.67
N ASP A 121 -37.91 10.50 -15.29
CA ASP A 121 -36.47 10.78 -15.12
C ASP A 121 -35.68 10.92 -16.43
N LEU A 122 -36.22 10.52 -17.59
CA LEU A 122 -35.51 10.55 -18.88
C LEU A 122 -36.05 11.60 -19.85
N ALA A 123 -37.32 11.98 -19.74
CA ALA A 123 -37.99 12.84 -20.72
C ALA A 123 -37.26 14.17 -20.97
N SER A 124 -36.59 14.72 -19.95
CA SER A 124 -35.85 15.99 -20.04
C SER A 124 -34.52 15.91 -20.80
N VAL A 125 -33.94 14.72 -20.95
CA VAL A 125 -32.65 14.50 -21.63
C VAL A 125 -32.82 14.07 -23.10
N PHE A 126 -34.04 13.80 -23.56
CA PHE A 126 -34.33 13.50 -24.97
C PHE A 126 -34.81 14.74 -25.73
N GLY A 127 -34.12 15.10 -26.82
CA GLY A 127 -34.52 16.17 -27.74
C GLY A 127 -35.66 15.78 -28.69
N ASP A 128 -35.98 16.60 -29.69
CA ASP A 128 -37.06 16.31 -30.65
C ASP A 128 -36.81 15.03 -31.46
N VAL A 129 -35.54 14.77 -31.80
CA VAL A 129 -35.10 13.50 -32.40
C VAL A 129 -34.78 12.53 -31.27
N LYS A 130 -35.59 11.47 -31.15
CA LYS A 130 -35.45 10.46 -30.08
C LYS A 130 -34.43 9.38 -30.41
N GLY A 131 -34.19 9.12 -31.69
CA GLY A 131 -33.29 8.08 -32.18
C GLY A 131 -33.92 7.33 -33.36
N TYR A 132 -33.62 6.05 -33.50
CA TYR A 132 -34.06 5.24 -34.63
C TYR A 132 -34.23 3.77 -34.22
N ASP A 133 -35.20 3.10 -34.84
CA ASP A 133 -35.48 1.69 -34.67
C ASP A 133 -34.95 0.88 -35.86
N PHE A 134 -33.92 0.08 -35.62
CA PHE A 134 -33.30 -0.77 -36.62
C PHE A 134 -33.96 -2.15 -36.72
N VAL A 135 -34.79 -2.52 -35.74
CA VAL A 135 -35.56 -3.77 -35.75
C VAL A 135 -36.77 -3.64 -36.66
N ASP A 136 -37.54 -2.55 -36.50
CA ASP A 136 -38.75 -2.28 -37.28
C ASP A 136 -38.53 -1.27 -38.43
N LEU A 137 -37.32 -0.72 -38.53
CA LEU A 137 -36.89 0.21 -39.58
C LEU A 137 -37.72 1.50 -39.63
N ASP A 138 -37.98 2.09 -38.47
CA ASP A 138 -38.71 3.34 -38.34
C ASP A 138 -38.03 4.34 -37.37
N SER A 139 -38.64 5.51 -37.16
CA SER A 139 -38.09 6.57 -36.31
C SER A 139 -38.53 6.49 -34.83
N ASN A 140 -39.17 5.41 -34.41
CA ASN A 140 -39.74 5.25 -33.08
C ASN A 140 -38.98 4.20 -32.25
N PRO A 141 -37.91 4.58 -31.53
CA PRO A 141 -37.10 3.66 -30.74
C PRO A 141 -37.73 3.31 -29.37
N LEU A 142 -39.06 3.39 -29.24
CA LEU A 142 -39.74 2.95 -28.03
C LEU A 142 -39.70 1.41 -27.95
N PRO A 143 -39.64 0.86 -26.73
CA PRO A 143 -39.93 -0.54 -26.53
C PRO A 143 -41.34 -0.90 -27.03
N ASP A 144 -41.47 -1.97 -27.82
CA ASP A 144 -42.77 -2.49 -28.27
C ASP A 144 -43.50 -3.24 -27.15
N ASP A 145 -42.73 -3.97 -26.34
CA ASP A 145 -43.22 -4.67 -25.16
C ASP A 145 -42.41 -4.27 -23.92
N TYR A 146 -42.98 -3.39 -23.11
CA TYR A 146 -42.39 -2.93 -21.87
C TYR A 146 -42.07 -4.04 -20.84
N ALA A 147 -42.64 -5.23 -20.97
CA ALA A 147 -42.35 -6.35 -20.07
C ALA A 147 -41.03 -7.06 -20.40
N SER A 148 -40.61 -7.06 -21.67
CA SER A 148 -39.43 -7.78 -22.16
C SER A 148 -38.31 -6.84 -22.61
N GLU A 149 -38.65 -5.63 -23.09
CA GLU A 149 -37.72 -4.63 -23.62
C GLU A 149 -37.43 -3.51 -22.60
N TYR A 150 -37.11 -3.90 -21.37
CA TYR A 150 -36.81 -2.97 -20.27
C TYR A 150 -35.33 -2.57 -20.17
N HIS A 151 -34.44 -3.32 -20.82
CA HIS A 151 -33.01 -3.25 -20.60
C HIS A 151 -32.42 -1.89 -21.01
N GLY A 152 -32.71 -1.40 -22.22
CA GLY A 152 -32.24 -0.10 -22.69
C GLY A 152 -32.75 1.07 -21.82
N THR A 153 -33.99 0.99 -21.32
CA THR A 153 -34.53 1.98 -20.38
C THR A 153 -33.73 2.03 -19.08
N HIS A 154 -33.33 0.88 -18.54
CA HIS A 154 -32.49 0.80 -17.34
C HIS A 154 -31.09 1.37 -17.56
N VAL A 155 -30.48 1.07 -18.70
CA VAL A 155 -29.17 1.59 -19.13
C VAL A 155 -29.21 3.12 -19.25
N ALA A 156 -30.24 3.69 -19.86
CA ALA A 156 -30.40 5.13 -20.03
C ALA A 156 -30.48 5.88 -18.68
N GLY A 157 -31.18 5.33 -17.69
CA GLY A 157 -31.29 5.91 -16.34
C GLY A 157 -29.95 6.01 -15.62
N ILE A 158 -29.08 4.99 -15.75
CA ILE A 158 -27.75 5.00 -15.12
C ILE A 158 -26.90 6.14 -15.69
N ILE A 159 -26.99 6.39 -17.00
CA ILE A 159 -26.24 7.46 -17.66
C ILE A 159 -26.76 8.83 -17.21
N ALA A 160 -28.09 9.05 -17.29
CA ALA A 160 -28.63 10.40 -17.43
C ALA A 160 -29.96 10.68 -16.73
N ALA A 161 -30.44 9.84 -15.81
CA ALA A 161 -31.65 10.18 -15.05
C ALA A 161 -31.52 11.57 -14.40
N ALA A 162 -32.56 12.39 -14.58
CA ALA A 162 -32.59 13.78 -14.12
C ALA A 162 -32.32 13.85 -12.61
N SER A 163 -31.36 14.68 -12.21
CA SER A 163 -31.06 14.87 -10.79
C SER A 163 -31.83 16.05 -10.21
N ASN A 164 -32.27 15.93 -8.96
CA ASN A 164 -32.97 16.95 -8.18
C ASN A 164 -34.38 17.29 -8.66
N ASN A 165 -35.05 16.37 -9.34
CA ASN A 165 -36.45 16.52 -9.75
C ASN A 165 -37.43 15.98 -8.68
N SER A 166 -36.91 15.47 -7.55
CA SER A 166 -37.65 14.85 -6.44
C SER A 166 -38.36 13.55 -6.81
N ILE A 167 -37.87 12.89 -7.86
CA ILE A 167 -38.47 11.70 -8.46
C ILE A 167 -37.37 10.65 -8.63
N GLY A 168 -37.70 9.40 -8.33
CA GLY A 168 -36.86 8.28 -8.76
C GLY A 168 -35.40 8.34 -8.32
N ILE A 169 -34.52 8.22 -9.32
CA ILE A 169 -33.06 8.01 -9.21
C ILE A 169 -32.28 9.17 -9.86
N ALA A 170 -30.98 9.24 -9.60
CA ALA A 170 -30.07 10.14 -10.32
C ALA A 170 -29.14 9.37 -11.27
N GLY A 171 -28.93 9.90 -12.47
CA GLY A 171 -27.93 9.38 -13.42
C GLY A 171 -26.55 9.97 -13.15
N VAL A 172 -25.50 9.34 -13.67
CA VAL A 172 -24.11 9.82 -13.49
C VAL A 172 -23.91 11.24 -14.01
N THR A 173 -24.52 11.60 -15.14
CA THR A 173 -24.41 12.92 -15.75
C THR A 173 -25.77 13.35 -16.31
N PRO A 174 -26.60 14.06 -15.52
CA PRO A 174 -27.95 14.46 -15.96
C PRO A 174 -27.96 15.54 -17.05
N ASN A 175 -26.84 16.19 -17.35
CA ASN A 175 -26.72 17.23 -18.38
C ASN A 175 -26.19 16.68 -19.72
N VAL A 176 -26.85 15.64 -20.25
CA VAL A 176 -26.57 15.07 -21.58
C VAL A 176 -27.81 15.16 -22.47
N GLN A 177 -27.63 14.89 -23.76
CA GLN A 177 -28.74 14.63 -24.68
C GLN A 177 -28.71 13.16 -25.11
N LEU A 178 -29.71 12.38 -24.70
CA LEU A 178 -29.81 10.97 -25.04
C LEU A 178 -30.48 10.72 -26.40
N TYR A 179 -30.05 9.65 -27.05
CA TYR A 179 -30.63 9.07 -28.26
C TYR A 179 -30.77 7.56 -28.09
N ALA A 180 -31.93 7.01 -28.44
CA ALA A 180 -32.24 5.59 -28.31
C ALA A 180 -32.11 4.91 -29.68
N LEU A 181 -31.25 3.91 -29.78
CA LEU A 181 -31.05 3.13 -31.01
C LEU A 181 -31.47 1.69 -30.73
N ARG A 182 -32.70 1.35 -31.11
CA ARG A 182 -33.25 0.00 -30.90
C ARG A 182 -32.66 -0.91 -31.97
N ALA A 183 -31.70 -1.73 -31.57
CA ALA A 183 -31.02 -2.70 -32.44
C ALA A 183 -31.16 -4.14 -31.92
N LEU A 184 -31.79 -4.32 -30.76
CA LEU A 184 -32.11 -5.61 -30.15
C LEU A 184 -33.64 -5.73 -30.03
N ASN A 185 -34.20 -6.91 -30.29
CA ASN A 185 -35.63 -7.19 -30.18
C ASN A 185 -36.04 -7.61 -28.75
N GLU A 186 -37.31 -8.00 -28.58
CA GLU A 186 -37.91 -8.50 -27.33
C GLU A 186 -37.16 -9.66 -26.64
N SER A 187 -36.34 -10.41 -27.38
CA SER A 187 -35.48 -11.47 -26.84
C SER A 187 -34.12 -10.95 -26.36
N GLY A 188 -33.90 -9.64 -26.35
CA GLY A 188 -32.60 -9.01 -26.09
C GLY A 188 -31.53 -9.35 -27.14
N SER A 189 -31.96 -9.73 -28.34
CA SER A 189 -31.08 -10.21 -29.42
C SER A 189 -31.23 -9.37 -30.68
N GLY A 190 -30.14 -9.18 -31.42
CA GLY A 190 -30.13 -8.44 -32.69
C GLY A 190 -28.99 -8.93 -33.58
N THR A 191 -28.97 -8.49 -34.84
CA THR A 191 -27.88 -8.83 -35.76
C THR A 191 -26.72 -7.84 -35.61
N PHE A 192 -25.51 -8.27 -35.95
CA PHE A 192 -24.35 -7.36 -35.90
C PHE A 192 -24.37 -6.29 -36.99
N ASP A 193 -25.10 -6.52 -38.08
CA ASP A 193 -25.39 -5.50 -39.08
C ASP A 193 -26.33 -4.41 -38.54
N ASP A 194 -27.39 -4.75 -37.81
CA ASP A 194 -28.27 -3.74 -37.17
C ASP A 194 -27.49 -2.90 -36.15
N VAL A 195 -26.61 -3.53 -35.36
CA VAL A 195 -25.71 -2.82 -34.42
C VAL A 195 -24.72 -1.92 -35.19
N ALA A 196 -24.16 -2.40 -36.30
CA ALA A 196 -23.25 -1.61 -37.13
C ALA A 196 -23.95 -0.41 -37.77
N ASP A 197 -25.19 -0.57 -38.23
CA ASP A 197 -26.02 0.49 -38.80
C ASP A 197 -26.42 1.51 -37.73
N ALA A 198 -26.71 1.06 -36.50
CA ALA A 198 -26.91 1.95 -35.36
C ALA A 198 -25.66 2.80 -35.03
N ILE A 199 -24.46 2.20 -35.04
CA ILE A 199 -23.20 2.93 -34.85
C ILE A 199 -22.98 3.96 -35.97
N ASN A 200 -23.23 3.59 -37.22
CA ASN A 200 -23.10 4.48 -38.36
C ASN A 200 -24.13 5.62 -38.32
N TRP A 201 -25.36 5.34 -37.91
CA TRP A 201 -26.39 6.35 -37.68
C TRP A 201 -25.98 7.33 -36.60
N ALA A 202 -25.44 6.83 -35.48
CA ALA A 202 -24.94 7.67 -34.40
C ALA A 202 -23.84 8.61 -34.90
N THR A 203 -22.88 8.07 -35.66
CA THR A 203 -21.80 8.83 -36.30
C THR A 203 -22.36 9.90 -37.24
N ALA A 204 -23.31 9.55 -38.10
CA ALA A 204 -23.92 10.48 -39.06
C ALA A 204 -24.74 11.59 -38.40
N ASN A 205 -25.25 11.37 -37.19
CA ASN A 205 -26.03 12.35 -36.41
C ASN A 205 -25.17 13.13 -35.40
N GLY A 206 -23.84 12.98 -35.46
CA GLY A 206 -22.89 13.70 -34.62
C GLY A 206 -23.09 13.38 -33.15
N ILE A 207 -23.28 12.10 -32.82
CA ILE A 207 -23.24 11.59 -31.45
C ILE A 207 -21.80 11.60 -30.95
N ASP A 208 -21.58 12.00 -29.69
CA ASP A 208 -20.25 12.08 -29.09
C ASP A 208 -19.84 10.74 -28.46
N ILE A 209 -20.78 10.02 -27.86
CA ILE A 209 -20.53 8.73 -27.18
C ILE A 209 -21.59 7.70 -27.56
N VAL A 210 -21.16 6.49 -27.87
CA VAL A 210 -22.04 5.33 -28.10
C VAL A 210 -21.84 4.30 -26.98
N ASN A 211 -22.93 4.03 -26.26
CA ASN A 211 -23.01 2.99 -25.23
C ASN A 211 -23.57 1.69 -25.83
N MET A 212 -22.82 0.61 -25.67
CA MET A 212 -23.21 -0.74 -26.10
C MET A 212 -23.25 -1.68 -24.89
N SER A 213 -24.39 -1.78 -24.24
CA SER A 213 -24.62 -2.71 -23.11
C SER A 213 -24.94 -4.14 -23.60
N LEU A 214 -24.27 -4.57 -24.66
CA LEU A 214 -24.48 -5.81 -25.40
C LEU A 214 -23.14 -6.50 -25.70
N GLY A 215 -23.19 -7.80 -26.01
CA GLY A 215 -22.02 -8.56 -26.45
C GLY A 215 -22.32 -10.04 -26.71
N GLY A 216 -21.39 -10.72 -27.37
CA GLY A 216 -21.41 -12.18 -27.57
C GLY A 216 -21.78 -12.62 -28.99
N GLY A 217 -21.21 -13.74 -29.45
CA GLY A 217 -21.56 -14.37 -30.75
C GLY A 217 -20.60 -14.11 -31.91
N CYS A 218 -19.54 -13.33 -31.72
CA CYS A 218 -18.53 -13.08 -32.76
C CYS A 218 -17.10 -13.48 -32.40
N THR A 219 -16.31 -13.83 -33.41
CA THR A 219 -14.87 -14.10 -33.29
C THR A 219 -14.05 -12.98 -33.93
N ALA A 220 -12.74 -12.92 -33.65
CA ALA A 220 -11.82 -11.93 -34.21
C ALA A 220 -11.80 -11.87 -35.75
N SER A 221 -12.21 -12.95 -36.42
CA SER A 221 -12.31 -13.05 -37.89
C SER A 221 -13.75 -12.97 -38.43
N GLY A 222 -14.75 -12.83 -37.55
CA GLY A 222 -16.16 -13.06 -37.87
C GLY A 222 -17.06 -11.83 -38.05
N CYS A 223 -16.61 -10.61 -37.68
CA CYS A 223 -17.46 -9.40 -37.69
C CYS A 223 -16.79 -8.19 -38.34
N ALA A 224 -16.41 -8.32 -39.62
CA ALA A 224 -15.80 -7.23 -40.37
C ALA A 224 -16.73 -6.00 -40.50
N VAL A 225 -18.05 -6.21 -40.60
CA VAL A 225 -19.05 -5.13 -40.73
C VAL A 225 -19.11 -4.29 -39.45
N LEU A 226 -19.25 -4.94 -38.30
CA LEU A 226 -19.25 -4.26 -37.00
C LEU A 226 -17.90 -3.57 -36.73
N GLN A 227 -16.78 -4.21 -37.05
CA GLN A 227 -15.45 -3.61 -36.93
C GLN A 227 -15.31 -2.36 -37.80
N ALA A 228 -15.84 -2.38 -39.03
CA ALA A 228 -15.81 -1.22 -39.93
C ALA A 228 -16.64 -0.06 -39.39
N ALA A 229 -17.82 -0.33 -38.83
CA ALA A 229 -18.65 0.70 -38.20
C ALA A 229 -17.97 1.30 -36.96
N VAL A 230 -17.38 0.46 -36.10
CA VAL A 230 -16.57 0.89 -34.94
C VAL A 230 -15.40 1.77 -35.38
N ALA A 231 -14.64 1.36 -36.39
CA ALA A 231 -13.51 2.13 -36.91
C ALA A 231 -13.97 3.48 -37.51
N ASN A 232 -15.09 3.47 -38.24
CA ASN A 232 -15.69 4.68 -38.82
C ASN A 232 -16.13 5.67 -37.73
N ALA A 233 -16.84 5.19 -36.70
CA ALA A 233 -17.28 6.01 -35.59
C ALA A 233 -16.09 6.62 -34.83
N TYR A 234 -15.08 5.80 -34.50
CA TYR A 234 -13.88 6.27 -33.81
C TYR A 234 -13.11 7.33 -34.62
N ALA A 235 -12.95 7.12 -35.93
CA ALA A 235 -12.29 8.07 -36.83
C ALA A 235 -13.05 9.40 -36.96
N ASN A 236 -14.35 9.41 -36.72
CA ASN A 236 -15.20 10.60 -36.73
C ASN A 236 -15.40 11.20 -35.32
N GLY A 237 -14.56 10.82 -34.36
CA GLY A 237 -14.55 11.44 -33.04
C GLY A 237 -15.60 10.89 -32.07
N VAL A 238 -16.19 9.73 -32.35
CA VAL A 238 -17.17 9.08 -31.45
C VAL A 238 -16.45 8.17 -30.45
N ALA A 239 -16.67 8.37 -29.16
CA ALA A 239 -16.20 7.47 -28.11
C ALA A 239 -17.13 6.25 -27.99
N LEU A 240 -16.54 5.05 -27.91
CA LEU A 240 -17.28 3.79 -27.88
C LEU A 240 -17.01 3.06 -26.55
N VAL A 241 -18.08 2.69 -25.84
CA VAL A 241 -17.99 2.00 -24.53
C VAL A 241 -18.90 0.77 -24.57
N ALA A 242 -18.35 -0.41 -24.25
CA ALA A 242 -19.10 -1.66 -24.34
C ALA A 242 -18.90 -2.62 -23.15
N ALA A 243 -19.94 -3.42 -22.91
CA ALA A 243 -19.94 -4.45 -21.87
C ALA A 243 -18.98 -5.61 -22.20
N SER A 244 -18.21 -6.06 -21.21
CA SER A 244 -17.17 -7.08 -21.42
C SER A 244 -17.73 -8.49 -21.64
N GLY A 245 -18.97 -8.75 -21.20
CA GLY A 245 -19.70 -10.01 -21.32
C GLY A 245 -20.03 -10.66 -19.97
N ASN A 246 -21.07 -11.50 -19.91
CA ASN A 246 -21.67 -12.03 -18.68
C ASN A 246 -21.46 -13.55 -18.46
N SER A 247 -20.41 -14.14 -19.06
CA SER A 247 -20.14 -15.59 -18.99
C SER A 247 -19.10 -15.99 -17.94
N GLY A 248 -18.47 -15.02 -17.26
CA GLY A 248 -17.35 -15.27 -16.35
C GLY A 248 -16.06 -15.73 -17.04
N ALA A 249 -15.99 -15.57 -18.36
CA ALA A 249 -14.91 -16.09 -19.21
C ALA A 249 -13.62 -15.27 -19.10
N ASP A 250 -12.47 -15.92 -19.39
CA ASP A 250 -11.15 -15.26 -19.51
C ASP A 250 -10.92 -14.62 -20.89
N THR A 251 -12.00 -14.30 -21.60
CA THR A 251 -12.00 -13.60 -22.89
C THR A 251 -13.11 -12.56 -22.92
N ILE A 252 -12.83 -11.38 -23.48
CA ILE A 252 -13.81 -10.30 -23.67
C ILE A 252 -14.63 -10.53 -24.93
N ASP A 253 -15.94 -10.30 -24.84
CA ASP A 253 -16.84 -10.42 -25.98
C ASP A 253 -16.76 -9.21 -26.91
N TYR A 254 -17.01 -9.42 -28.21
CA TYR A 254 -17.20 -8.31 -29.14
C TYR A 254 -18.57 -7.66 -28.93
N PRO A 255 -18.71 -6.33 -29.06
CA PRO A 255 -17.72 -5.37 -29.58
C PRO A 255 -16.68 -4.86 -28.58
N ALA A 256 -16.79 -5.16 -27.28
CA ALA A 256 -15.86 -4.65 -26.27
C ALA A 256 -14.40 -5.07 -26.51
N ALA A 257 -14.16 -6.22 -27.16
CA ALA A 257 -12.82 -6.66 -27.51
C ALA A 257 -12.14 -5.87 -28.64
N TYR A 258 -12.86 -4.97 -29.35
CA TYR A 258 -12.23 -4.15 -30.39
C TYR A 258 -11.30 -3.09 -29.80
N PRO A 259 -10.11 -2.86 -30.39
CA PRO A 259 -9.15 -1.92 -29.85
C PRO A 259 -9.68 -0.49 -29.67
N GLN A 260 -10.64 -0.04 -30.49
CA GLN A 260 -11.23 1.29 -30.42
C GLN A 260 -12.30 1.45 -29.33
N VAL A 261 -12.72 0.34 -28.70
CA VAL A 261 -13.84 0.30 -27.76
C VAL A 261 -13.32 0.15 -26.34
N THR A 262 -13.87 0.95 -25.42
CA THR A 262 -13.56 0.83 -23.99
C THR A 262 -14.32 -0.35 -23.41
N ALA A 263 -13.61 -1.40 -23.00
CA ALA A 263 -14.21 -2.61 -22.43
C ALA A 263 -14.48 -2.46 -20.93
N VAL A 264 -15.73 -2.65 -20.51
CA VAL A 264 -16.18 -2.43 -19.13
C VAL A 264 -16.63 -3.73 -18.47
N GLY A 265 -15.94 -4.11 -17.40
CA GLY A 265 -16.25 -5.26 -16.54
C GLY A 265 -17.07 -4.86 -15.30
N SER A 266 -17.63 -5.87 -14.61
CA SER A 266 -18.56 -5.68 -13.50
C SER A 266 -17.95 -6.00 -12.14
N LEU A 267 -18.26 -5.17 -11.15
CA LEU A 267 -17.94 -5.35 -9.73
C LEU A 267 -19.20 -5.56 -8.89
N SER A 268 -19.05 -6.36 -7.85
CA SER A 268 -19.95 -6.41 -6.70
C SER A 268 -19.87 -5.15 -5.82
N SER A 269 -20.82 -5.00 -4.90
CA SER A 269 -20.81 -3.92 -3.89
C SER A 269 -19.59 -3.92 -2.95
N LYS A 270 -18.83 -5.02 -2.94
CA LYS A 270 -17.60 -5.21 -2.15
C LYS A 270 -16.32 -5.00 -2.96
N ASP A 271 -16.41 -4.44 -4.17
CA ASP A 271 -15.28 -4.22 -5.09
C ASP A 271 -14.57 -5.51 -5.52
N SER A 272 -15.23 -6.66 -5.40
CA SER A 272 -14.78 -7.92 -6.00
C SER A 272 -15.36 -8.04 -7.41
N LEU A 273 -14.58 -8.53 -8.38
CA LEU A 273 -15.05 -8.81 -9.73
C LEU A 273 -16.28 -9.73 -9.68
N SER A 274 -17.37 -9.34 -10.34
CA SER A 274 -18.60 -10.12 -10.41
C SER A 274 -18.33 -11.48 -11.05
N THR A 275 -18.95 -12.53 -10.51
CA THR A 275 -18.69 -13.91 -10.97
C THR A 275 -19.05 -14.14 -12.44
N PHE A 276 -19.97 -13.33 -12.97
CA PHE A 276 -20.37 -13.35 -14.38
C PHE A 276 -19.51 -12.45 -15.27
N SER A 277 -18.69 -11.54 -14.73
CA SER A 277 -17.92 -10.61 -15.56
C SER A 277 -16.86 -11.39 -16.36
N ASN A 278 -16.91 -11.25 -17.68
CA ASN A 278 -15.78 -11.62 -18.53
C ASN A 278 -14.59 -10.69 -18.21
N ARG A 279 -13.39 -11.22 -18.39
CA ARG A 279 -12.09 -10.56 -18.13
C ARG A 279 -11.06 -11.01 -19.16
N GLY A 280 -9.92 -10.33 -19.29
CA GLY A 280 -8.88 -10.72 -20.25
C GLY A 280 -8.06 -9.55 -20.77
N SER A 281 -7.31 -9.78 -21.85
CA SER A 281 -6.32 -8.83 -22.38
C SER A 281 -6.90 -7.50 -22.88
N SER A 282 -8.18 -7.47 -23.25
CA SER A 282 -8.86 -6.25 -23.69
C SER A 282 -9.62 -5.55 -22.57
N GLN A 283 -9.62 -6.07 -21.34
CA GLN A 283 -10.31 -5.47 -20.19
C GLN A 283 -9.70 -4.10 -19.91
N GLU A 284 -10.51 -3.03 -19.84
CA GLU A 284 -9.95 -1.68 -19.66
C GLU A 284 -10.36 -1.06 -18.32
N LEU A 285 -11.64 -1.05 -18.01
CA LEU A 285 -12.16 -0.49 -16.76
C LEU A 285 -13.15 -1.44 -16.14
N VAL A 286 -13.29 -1.37 -14.82
CA VAL A 286 -14.40 -2.04 -14.11
C VAL A 286 -15.27 -1.00 -13.41
N ALA A 287 -16.55 -1.32 -13.25
CA ALA A 287 -17.48 -0.47 -12.51
C ALA A 287 -18.51 -1.33 -11.75
N SER A 288 -19.26 -0.74 -10.83
CA SER A 288 -20.31 -1.48 -10.11
C SER A 288 -21.39 -1.97 -11.08
N GLY A 289 -21.69 -3.27 -11.05
CA GLY A 289 -22.67 -3.90 -11.94
C GLY A 289 -23.60 -4.90 -11.26
N GLU A 290 -23.48 -5.15 -9.96
CA GLU A 290 -24.45 -5.96 -9.20
C GLU A 290 -25.47 -5.07 -8.48
N ASP A 291 -26.72 -5.47 -8.48
CA ASP A 291 -27.81 -4.83 -7.75
C ASP A 291 -27.95 -3.32 -8.05
N ILE A 292 -27.90 -2.96 -9.33
CA ILE A 292 -27.93 -1.56 -9.78
C ILE A 292 -29.38 -1.10 -9.95
N VAL A 293 -29.78 -0.15 -9.11
CA VAL A 293 -31.09 0.52 -9.17
C VAL A 293 -31.09 1.54 -10.31
N SER A 294 -32.06 1.44 -11.22
CA SER A 294 -32.27 2.41 -12.31
C SER A 294 -33.73 2.43 -12.79
N THR A 295 -34.00 3.26 -13.79
CA THR A 295 -35.30 3.41 -14.46
C THR A 295 -35.77 2.11 -15.11
N PHE A 296 -37.08 1.90 -15.12
CA PHE A 296 -37.74 0.76 -15.75
C PHE A 296 -38.97 1.28 -16.48
N PRO A 297 -39.39 0.70 -17.62
CA PRO A 297 -40.48 1.25 -18.42
C PRO A 297 -41.78 1.52 -17.64
N ASN A 298 -42.59 2.45 -18.14
CA ASN A 298 -43.83 2.93 -17.52
C ASN A 298 -43.64 3.66 -16.18
N GLY A 299 -42.55 4.44 -16.04
CA GLY A 299 -42.27 5.24 -14.84
C GLY A 299 -41.94 4.41 -13.60
N GLN A 300 -41.36 3.21 -13.80
CA GLN A 300 -40.99 2.30 -12.72
C GLN A 300 -39.49 2.34 -12.46
N TYR A 301 -39.06 1.66 -11.38
CA TYR A 301 -37.65 1.50 -11.05
C TYR A 301 -37.39 0.04 -10.71
N ALA A 302 -36.27 -0.49 -11.17
CA ALA A 302 -35.89 -1.88 -10.96
C ALA A 302 -34.44 -1.99 -10.51
N ILE A 303 -34.08 -3.20 -10.10
CA ILE A 303 -32.71 -3.58 -9.74
C ILE A 303 -32.27 -4.64 -10.75
N LEU A 304 -31.20 -4.38 -11.48
CA LEU A 304 -30.63 -5.34 -12.41
C LEU A 304 -29.12 -5.52 -12.17
N SER A 305 -28.60 -6.67 -12.59
CA SER A 305 -27.18 -7.03 -12.46
C SER A 305 -26.61 -7.46 -13.81
N GLY A 306 -25.39 -7.02 -14.11
CA GLY A 306 -24.69 -7.35 -15.35
C GLY A 306 -23.55 -6.36 -15.67
N THR A 307 -22.62 -6.78 -16.53
CA THR A 307 -21.65 -5.85 -17.15
C THR A 307 -22.36 -4.72 -17.89
N SER A 308 -23.55 -5.00 -18.43
CA SER A 308 -24.49 -4.04 -19.02
C SER A 308 -24.91 -2.88 -18.11
N MET A 309 -24.70 -2.98 -16.79
CA MET A 309 -25.05 -1.95 -15.79
C MET A 309 -23.80 -1.19 -15.35
N SER A 310 -22.62 -1.80 -15.54
CA SER A 310 -21.30 -1.16 -15.35
C SER A 310 -20.95 -0.23 -16.51
N THR A 311 -21.20 -0.67 -17.76
CA THR A 311 -20.97 0.10 -18.99
C THR A 311 -21.59 1.50 -18.96
N PRO A 312 -22.89 1.68 -18.67
CA PRO A 312 -23.51 3.01 -18.63
C PRO A 312 -22.96 3.90 -17.50
N LEU A 313 -22.44 3.32 -16.42
CA LEU A 313 -21.77 4.09 -15.37
C LEU A 313 -20.51 4.76 -15.93
N VAL A 314 -19.70 4.01 -16.68
CA VAL A 314 -18.49 4.51 -17.35
C VAL A 314 -18.86 5.50 -18.48
N THR A 315 -19.87 5.18 -19.29
CA THR A 315 -20.40 6.09 -20.33
C THR A 315 -20.80 7.45 -19.74
N GLY A 316 -21.52 7.45 -18.62
CA GLY A 316 -21.89 8.67 -17.92
C GLY A 316 -20.68 9.49 -17.47
N MET A 317 -19.59 8.84 -17.04
CA MET A 317 -18.35 9.53 -16.67
C MET A 317 -17.62 10.11 -17.88
N PHE A 318 -17.56 9.38 -19.01
CA PHE A 318 -17.04 9.91 -20.28
C PHE A 318 -17.82 11.18 -20.68
N ALA A 319 -19.15 11.17 -20.52
CA ALA A 319 -19.99 12.31 -20.82
C ALA A 319 -19.72 13.51 -19.88
N ALA A 320 -19.48 13.29 -18.59
CA ALA A 320 -19.10 14.37 -17.67
C ALA A 320 -17.75 14.99 -18.05
N VAL A 321 -16.77 14.17 -18.44
CA VAL A 321 -15.45 14.65 -18.91
C VAL A 321 -15.61 15.48 -20.17
N LEU A 322 -16.31 14.97 -21.19
CA LEU A 322 -16.55 15.69 -22.44
C LEU A 322 -17.40 16.94 -22.26
N ALA A 323 -18.29 16.99 -21.27
CA ALA A 323 -19.04 18.19 -20.97
C ALA A 323 -18.10 19.32 -20.52
N GLU A 324 -17.13 19.01 -19.64
CA GLU A 324 -16.12 19.96 -19.19
C GLU A 324 -15.07 20.28 -20.26
N LYS A 325 -14.74 19.31 -21.12
CA LYS A 325 -13.69 19.39 -22.14
C LYS A 325 -14.15 18.82 -23.50
N PRO A 326 -15.02 19.54 -24.23
CA PRO A 326 -15.61 19.03 -25.48
C PRO A 326 -14.62 18.86 -26.62
N GLU A 327 -13.43 19.45 -26.52
CA GLU A 327 -12.38 19.37 -27.54
C GLU A 327 -11.59 18.05 -27.51
N MET A 328 -11.77 17.21 -26.48
CA MET A 328 -11.03 15.96 -26.33
C MET A 328 -11.44 14.94 -27.39
N SER A 329 -10.46 14.30 -28.01
CA SER A 329 -10.72 13.16 -28.90
C SER A 329 -11.19 11.94 -28.10
N PRO A 330 -11.83 10.94 -28.74
CA PRO A 330 -12.13 9.66 -28.10
C PRO A 330 -10.93 9.01 -27.40
N LEU A 331 -9.74 9.15 -27.99
CA LEU A 331 -8.50 8.64 -27.41
C LEU A 331 -8.12 9.39 -26.13
N ASP A 332 -8.21 10.73 -26.14
CA ASP A 332 -7.84 11.55 -24.98
C ASP A 332 -8.74 11.26 -23.78
N VAL A 333 -10.05 11.12 -24.00
CA VAL A 333 -11.02 10.80 -22.94
C VAL A 333 -10.74 9.41 -22.39
N ARG A 334 -10.48 8.44 -23.27
CA ARG A 334 -10.18 7.07 -22.88
C ARG A 334 -8.89 6.97 -22.07
N ILE A 335 -7.81 7.65 -22.48
CA ILE A 335 -6.55 7.73 -21.73
C ILE A 335 -6.77 8.37 -20.34
N LEU A 336 -7.51 9.47 -20.27
CA LEU A 336 -7.82 10.11 -18.99
C LEU A 336 -8.54 9.14 -18.07
N MET A 337 -9.56 8.46 -18.59
CA MET A 337 -10.38 7.51 -17.83
C MET A 337 -9.60 6.26 -17.40
N ALA A 338 -8.62 5.81 -18.19
CA ALA A 338 -7.69 4.72 -17.84
C ALA A 338 -6.60 5.13 -16.83
N SER A 339 -6.23 6.41 -16.77
CA SER A 339 -5.17 6.90 -15.86
C SER A 339 -5.65 7.34 -14.48
N THR A 340 -6.96 7.45 -14.29
CA THR A 340 -7.62 7.96 -13.07
C THR A 340 -8.47 6.98 -12.24
N PRO A 341 -8.52 5.64 -12.49
CA PRO A 341 -9.29 4.73 -11.64
C PRO A 341 -8.82 4.63 -10.18
N ASP A 342 -9.63 3.95 -9.37
CA ASP A 342 -9.20 3.32 -8.12
C ASP A 342 -8.69 1.92 -8.45
N ASP A 343 -7.40 1.69 -8.30
CA ASP A 343 -6.78 0.39 -8.54
C ASP A 343 -7.23 -0.64 -7.48
N LEU A 344 -7.77 -1.78 -7.94
CA LEU A 344 -8.35 -2.84 -7.10
C LEU A 344 -7.55 -4.15 -7.17
N GLY A 345 -6.50 -4.21 -7.99
CA GLY A 345 -5.76 -5.41 -8.32
C GLY A 345 -4.25 -5.23 -8.21
N ASN A 346 -3.51 -5.71 -9.21
CA ASN A 346 -2.08 -5.45 -9.28
C ASN A 346 -1.86 -3.99 -9.70
N PRO A 347 -0.89 -3.26 -9.10
CA PRO A 347 -0.61 -1.88 -9.48
C PRO A 347 -0.51 -1.66 -11.00
N GLY A 348 -1.39 -0.84 -11.55
CA GLY A 348 -1.47 -0.56 -12.99
C GLY A 348 -2.54 -1.39 -13.68
N TRP A 349 -2.29 -1.75 -14.94
CA TRP A 349 -3.23 -2.57 -15.71
C TRP A 349 -3.06 -4.05 -15.35
N ASP A 350 -4.17 -4.74 -15.09
CA ASP A 350 -4.22 -6.20 -15.02
C ASP A 350 -5.40 -6.79 -15.80
N SER A 351 -5.32 -8.07 -16.16
CA SER A 351 -6.34 -8.73 -16.96
C SER A 351 -7.67 -8.98 -16.23
N THR A 352 -7.74 -8.74 -14.92
CA THR A 352 -8.91 -8.97 -14.07
C THR A 352 -9.72 -7.70 -13.89
N TYR A 353 -9.07 -6.59 -13.54
CA TYR A 353 -9.69 -5.30 -13.23
C TYR A 353 -9.42 -4.22 -14.29
N GLY A 354 -8.63 -4.52 -15.33
CA GLY A 354 -8.13 -3.51 -16.26
C GLY A 354 -7.25 -2.52 -15.51
N TYR A 355 -7.47 -1.22 -15.72
CA TYR A 355 -6.84 -0.15 -14.97
C TYR A 355 -7.47 0.10 -13.58
N GLY A 356 -8.55 -0.62 -13.24
CA GLY A 356 -9.24 -0.50 -11.95
C GLY A 356 -10.66 0.07 -12.06
N ARG A 357 -11.23 0.41 -10.90
CA ARG A 357 -12.60 0.93 -10.79
C ARG A 357 -12.69 2.38 -11.25
N ALA A 358 -13.52 2.64 -12.27
CA ALA A 358 -13.73 3.99 -12.78
C ALA A 358 -14.13 4.98 -11.66
N ASN A 359 -13.49 6.16 -11.65
CA ASN A 359 -13.64 7.16 -10.60
C ASN A 359 -13.84 8.56 -11.21
N LEU A 360 -15.06 9.09 -11.13
CA LEU A 360 -15.41 10.36 -11.78
C LEU A 360 -14.68 11.56 -11.19
N PHE A 361 -14.52 11.60 -9.86
CA PHE A 361 -13.84 12.71 -9.20
C PHE A 361 -12.38 12.83 -9.63
N LYS A 362 -11.64 11.72 -9.68
CA LYS A 362 -10.23 11.71 -10.12
C LYS A 362 -10.10 12.11 -11.59
N ALA A 363 -10.99 11.62 -12.46
CA ALA A 363 -11.03 12.01 -13.86
C ALA A 363 -11.20 13.53 -14.04
N LEU A 364 -12.23 14.11 -13.41
CA LEU A 364 -12.52 15.55 -13.50
C LEU A 364 -11.47 16.42 -12.81
N ALA A 365 -10.93 15.98 -11.66
CA ALA A 365 -9.89 16.72 -10.95
C ALA A 365 -8.61 16.86 -11.78
N SER A 366 -8.31 15.86 -12.61
CA SER A 366 -7.12 15.81 -13.46
C SER A 366 -7.21 16.77 -14.67
N LEU A 367 -8.41 17.24 -15.04
CA LEU A 367 -8.59 18.20 -16.13
C LEU A 367 -7.92 19.56 -15.88
N ASN A 368 -7.74 19.97 -14.62
CA ASN A 368 -7.04 21.22 -14.27
C ASN A 368 -5.51 21.14 -14.41
N GLY A 369 -4.95 19.95 -14.63
CA GLY A 369 -3.56 19.73 -15.00
C GLY A 369 -3.30 19.71 -16.50
N VAL A 370 -4.35 19.72 -17.33
CA VAL A 370 -4.26 19.67 -18.80
C VAL A 370 -4.20 21.10 -19.35
N LYS A 371 -3.00 21.55 -19.75
CA LYS A 371 -2.87 22.79 -20.53
C LYS A 371 -3.46 22.58 -21.93
N ASN A 372 -4.48 23.36 -22.27
CA ASN A 372 -5.13 23.45 -23.58
C ASN A 372 -4.13 23.36 -24.75
N ILE A 373 -4.32 22.36 -25.62
CA ILE A 373 -3.92 22.45 -27.03
C ILE A 373 -5.12 23.09 -27.73
N ALA A 374 -5.00 24.36 -28.09
CA ALA A 374 -6.08 25.07 -28.77
C ALA A 374 -6.36 24.43 -30.14
N THR A 375 -7.61 23.99 -30.34
CA THR A 375 -8.16 23.58 -31.63
C THR A 375 -8.35 24.82 -32.51
N ASN A 376 -7.43 25.06 -33.45
CA ASN A 376 -7.72 25.97 -34.55
C ASN A 376 -8.63 25.27 -35.55
N SER A 377 -9.88 25.70 -35.55
CA SER A 377 -10.89 25.47 -36.58
C SER A 377 -10.33 25.67 -38.00
N LEU A 378 -10.53 24.69 -38.88
CA LEU A 378 -10.42 24.90 -40.33
C LEU A 378 -11.73 24.46 -40.99
N THR A 379 -12.49 25.47 -41.38
CA THR A 379 -13.69 25.39 -42.21
C THR A 379 -13.37 24.85 -43.59
N ASN A 380 -14.18 23.89 -44.01
CA ASN A 380 -14.09 23.19 -45.28
C ASN A 380 -14.64 24.08 -46.41
N THR A 381 -13.79 24.49 -47.36
CA THR A 381 -14.23 24.93 -48.68
C THR A 381 -13.29 24.42 -49.76
N GLY A 382 -13.79 23.53 -50.61
CA GLY A 382 -13.38 23.46 -52.02
C GLY A 382 -12.24 22.49 -52.33
N ALA A 383 -12.54 21.61 -53.28
CA ALA A 383 -11.65 20.65 -53.91
C ALA A 383 -10.26 21.20 -54.34
N ALA A 384 -9.30 20.27 -54.27
CA ALA A 384 -7.99 20.21 -54.93
C ALA A 384 -6.82 20.09 -53.94
N SER A 385 -5.98 19.09 -54.21
CA SER A 385 -4.71 18.73 -53.57
C SER A 385 -4.03 19.85 -52.78
N LEU A 386 -3.69 19.59 -51.52
CA LEU A 386 -2.78 20.44 -50.75
C LEU A 386 -1.88 19.61 -49.84
N ASP A 387 -0.58 19.77 -50.07
CA ASP A 387 0.54 19.41 -49.21
C ASP A 387 0.34 19.93 -47.77
N VAL A 388 0.44 19.04 -46.78
CA VAL A 388 0.48 19.42 -45.36
C VAL A 388 1.94 19.41 -44.90
N THR A 389 2.55 20.60 -44.78
CA THR A 389 4.00 20.79 -44.56
C THR A 389 4.41 21.10 -43.11
N SER A 390 3.54 21.00 -42.09
CA SER A 390 4.00 21.13 -40.69
C SER A 390 2.98 20.65 -39.66
N ILE A 391 3.39 19.74 -38.77
CA ILE A 391 2.75 19.47 -37.47
C ILE A 391 3.75 19.91 -36.39
N THR A 392 3.38 20.87 -35.56
CA THR A 392 4.12 21.26 -34.34
C THR A 392 3.52 20.57 -33.14
N THR A 393 4.29 19.73 -32.44
CA THR A 393 3.95 19.23 -31.10
C THR A 393 5.04 19.61 -30.10
N THR A 394 4.61 20.17 -28.98
CA THR A 394 5.42 20.39 -27.78
C THR A 394 4.73 19.68 -26.61
N ALA A 395 5.00 18.39 -26.41
CA ALA A 395 4.71 17.70 -25.15
C ALA A 395 5.50 16.38 -25.08
N SER A 396 6.13 16.17 -23.92
CA SER A 396 6.97 15.02 -23.60
C SER A 396 6.19 14.03 -22.75
N TRP A 397 5.44 13.11 -23.37
CA TRP A 397 4.93 11.89 -22.73
C TRP A 397 4.82 10.79 -23.80
N ILE A 398 5.41 9.63 -23.51
CA ILE A 398 5.44 8.46 -24.40
C ILE A 398 4.07 7.79 -24.36
N VAL A 399 3.39 7.68 -25.52
CA VAL A 399 2.19 6.87 -25.72
C VAL A 399 2.61 5.55 -26.39
N PRO A 400 2.25 4.36 -25.88
CA PRO A 400 2.40 3.12 -26.64
C PRO A 400 1.36 3.12 -27.77
N LEU A 401 1.81 3.15 -29.02
CA LEU A 401 0.95 2.95 -30.19
C LEU A 401 0.73 1.44 -30.39
N GLN A 402 -0.43 0.92 -29.98
CA GLN A 402 -0.94 -0.37 -30.46
C GLN A 402 -1.86 -0.16 -31.67
N ASP A 403 -1.32 0.33 -32.79
CA ASP A 403 -2.05 0.35 -34.06
C ASP A 403 -1.31 -0.48 -35.10
N THR A 404 -1.97 -1.56 -35.56
CA THR A 404 -1.53 -2.31 -36.74
C THR A 404 -2.09 -1.60 -37.96
N ILE A 405 -1.31 -0.72 -38.60
CA ILE A 405 -1.70 -0.13 -39.89
C ILE A 405 -1.48 -1.19 -40.98
N ALA A 406 -2.56 -1.76 -41.52
CA ALA A 406 -2.50 -2.56 -42.73
C ALA A 406 -2.28 -1.64 -43.95
N LEU A 407 -1.03 -1.53 -44.40
CA LEU A 407 -0.72 -0.87 -45.68
C LEU A 407 -0.89 -1.87 -46.83
N ALA A 408 -1.56 -1.43 -47.90
CA ALA A 408 -1.57 -2.15 -49.18
C ALA A 408 -0.11 -2.28 -49.71
N PRO A 409 0.22 -3.31 -50.50
CA PRO A 409 1.56 -3.48 -51.04
C PRO A 409 1.91 -2.25 -51.91
N ASN A 410 3.05 -1.62 -51.63
CA ASN A 410 3.66 -0.47 -52.35
C ASN A 410 3.29 0.97 -51.94
N VAL A 411 2.79 1.23 -50.72
CA VAL A 411 2.70 2.61 -50.20
C VAL A 411 4.01 3.01 -49.51
N THR A 412 4.63 4.10 -49.99
CA THR A 412 5.78 4.76 -49.32
C THR A 412 5.22 5.96 -48.55
N VAL A 413 5.50 6.07 -47.25
CA VAL A 413 5.08 7.20 -46.41
C VAL A 413 6.30 8.09 -46.13
N ASP A 414 6.30 9.31 -46.66
CA ASP A 414 7.31 10.33 -46.34
C ASP A 414 6.81 11.21 -45.18
N LEU A 415 7.52 11.22 -44.05
CA LEU A 415 7.24 12.10 -42.90
C LEU A 415 8.31 13.21 -42.84
N HIS A 416 7.90 14.47 -43.03
CA HIS A 416 8.77 15.65 -42.86
C HIS A 416 8.53 16.30 -41.48
N PHE A 417 9.60 16.54 -40.72
CA PHE A 417 9.57 17.34 -39.49
C PHE A 417 10.33 18.65 -39.70
N ILE A 418 9.69 19.80 -39.45
CA ILE A 418 10.35 21.12 -39.44
C ILE A 418 10.66 21.49 -37.98
N ALA A 419 11.93 21.65 -37.63
CA ALA A 419 12.35 22.16 -36.32
C ALA A 419 12.31 23.70 -36.27
N ASP A 420 11.89 24.27 -35.13
CA ASP A 420 12.00 25.70 -34.82
C ASP A 420 13.48 26.16 -34.88
N PRO A 421 13.85 27.12 -35.75
CA PRO A 421 15.25 27.51 -35.95
C PRO A 421 15.88 28.30 -34.79
N THR A 422 15.13 28.63 -33.73
CA THR A 422 15.62 29.55 -32.69
C THR A 422 16.37 28.88 -31.53
N ASN A 423 16.37 27.54 -31.43
CA ASN A 423 17.02 26.79 -30.34
C ASN A 423 18.02 25.69 -30.78
N LEU A 424 18.42 25.66 -32.05
CA LEU A 424 19.41 24.70 -32.54
C LEU A 424 20.84 25.20 -32.29
N LYS A 425 21.54 24.62 -31.30
CA LYS A 425 23.01 24.52 -31.39
C LYS A 425 23.34 23.53 -32.50
N SER A 426 24.15 23.99 -33.45
CA SER A 426 24.55 23.32 -34.69
C SER A 426 24.84 21.82 -34.55
N GLY A 427 24.12 20.96 -35.29
CA GLY A 427 24.53 19.57 -35.47
C GLY A 427 23.48 18.55 -35.95
N ILE A 428 22.19 18.85 -35.99
CA ILE A 428 21.16 17.86 -36.37
C ILE A 428 20.78 18.06 -37.85
N HIS A 429 21.29 17.19 -38.71
CA HIS A 429 20.85 17.06 -40.10
C HIS A 429 19.63 16.13 -40.16
N THR A 430 18.56 16.59 -40.80
CA THR A 430 17.36 15.82 -41.15
C THR A 430 17.66 14.91 -42.33
N ASP A 431 17.55 13.59 -42.19
CA ASP A 431 17.51 12.67 -43.34
C ASP A 431 16.74 11.36 -43.04
N LYS A 432 16.13 10.85 -44.13
CA LYS A 432 15.09 9.83 -44.31
C LYS A 432 15.08 8.58 -43.42
N VAL A 433 13.89 8.18 -42.99
CA VAL A 433 13.58 6.88 -42.38
C VAL A 433 13.28 5.86 -43.48
N SER A 434 13.90 4.68 -43.41
CA SER A 434 13.62 3.52 -44.29
C SER A 434 13.26 2.32 -43.42
N VAL A 435 12.11 1.69 -43.65
CA VAL A 435 11.69 0.47 -42.94
C VAL A 435 11.92 -0.74 -43.87
N ASN A 436 12.77 -1.69 -43.45
CA ASN A 436 13.00 -2.93 -44.18
C ASN A 436 12.08 -4.05 -43.65
N TYR A 437 11.33 -4.67 -44.55
CA TYR A 437 10.51 -5.86 -44.27
C TYR A 437 11.36 -7.14 -44.34
N PHE A 438 11.29 -7.99 -43.30
CA PHE A 438 11.61 -9.42 -43.42
C PHE A 438 10.40 -10.25 -43.01
N GLN A 439 10.09 -11.24 -43.85
CA GLN A 439 8.91 -12.09 -43.75
C GLN A 439 9.24 -13.29 -42.86
N ASP A 440 8.60 -13.44 -41.70
CA ASP A 440 8.33 -14.78 -41.17
C ASP A 440 7.12 -14.83 -40.24
N LYS A 441 6.39 -15.96 -40.32
CA LYS A 441 5.07 -16.18 -39.71
C LYS A 441 5.19 -16.53 -38.22
N SER A 442 4.22 -16.06 -37.43
CA SER A 442 3.95 -16.36 -36.01
C SER A 442 4.96 -15.83 -34.98
N ALA A 443 4.84 -14.54 -34.66
CA ALA A 443 5.18 -13.98 -33.35
C ALA A 443 4.42 -12.64 -33.19
N SER A 444 3.74 -12.42 -32.06
CA SER A 444 3.25 -11.09 -31.67
C SER A 444 4.47 -10.22 -31.36
N PHE A 445 4.57 -9.05 -31.96
CA PHE A 445 5.63 -8.09 -31.67
C PHE A 445 5.05 -6.87 -30.95
N ASP A 446 5.65 -6.53 -29.81
CA ASP A 446 5.53 -5.20 -29.21
C ASP A 446 6.27 -4.20 -30.09
N ALA A 447 5.51 -3.36 -30.80
CA ALA A 447 6.08 -2.23 -31.52
C ALA A 447 6.19 -1.05 -30.54
N GLU A 448 7.37 -0.91 -29.93
CA GLU A 448 7.72 0.28 -29.19
C GLU A 448 8.02 1.42 -30.18
N LEU A 449 7.37 2.56 -30.03
CA LEU A 449 7.67 3.76 -30.83
C LEU A 449 9.08 4.26 -30.45
N VAL A 450 10.10 3.78 -31.17
CA VAL A 450 11.48 4.25 -31.02
C VAL A 450 11.56 5.65 -31.61
N VAL A 451 11.56 6.69 -30.78
CA VAL A 451 12.16 7.98 -31.15
C VAL A 451 13.66 7.72 -31.21
N SER A 452 14.14 7.15 -32.32
CA SER A 452 15.56 6.86 -32.46
C SER A 452 16.27 8.20 -32.61
N SER A 453 17.11 8.55 -31.64
CA SER A 453 18.28 9.29 -32.03
C SER A 453 19.08 8.36 -32.95
N ASN A 454 19.60 8.85 -34.07
CA ASN A 454 20.55 8.08 -34.89
C ASN A 454 21.91 7.85 -34.16
N ALA A 455 21.95 7.93 -32.82
CA ALA A 455 23.14 7.70 -32.03
C ALA A 455 23.53 6.22 -32.09
N CYS A 456 22.60 5.31 -31.81
CA CYS A 456 22.89 3.88 -31.75
C CYS A 456 23.16 3.22 -33.11
N THR A 457 22.65 3.78 -34.21
CA THR A 457 22.94 3.27 -35.57
C THR A 457 24.40 3.47 -35.99
N LYS A 458 25.15 4.33 -35.30
CA LYS A 458 26.58 4.58 -35.52
C LYS A 458 27.47 3.97 -34.43
N VAL A 459 26.88 3.36 -33.39
CA VAL A 459 27.62 2.64 -32.35
C VAL A 459 28.00 1.27 -32.88
N THR A 460 29.29 0.93 -32.83
CA THR A 460 29.80 -0.34 -33.37
C THR A 460 30.54 -1.20 -32.36
N ASP A 461 30.75 -0.69 -31.14
CA ASP A 461 31.50 -1.39 -30.09
C ASP A 461 30.64 -2.22 -29.13
N ILE A 462 29.30 -2.15 -29.24
CA ILE A 462 28.32 -3.03 -28.58
C ILE A 462 27.18 -3.40 -29.53
N PRO A 463 26.41 -4.49 -29.27
CA PRO A 463 25.21 -4.81 -30.01
C PRO A 463 24.20 -3.67 -30.03
N LEU A 464 23.46 -3.55 -31.14
CA LEU A 464 22.41 -2.54 -31.30
C LEU A 464 21.34 -2.62 -30.20
N SER A 465 20.96 -3.83 -29.78
CA SER A 465 20.00 -4.04 -28.68
C SER A 465 20.49 -3.44 -27.37
N GLU A 466 21.78 -3.57 -27.05
CA GLU A 466 22.36 -3.02 -25.83
C GLU A 466 22.42 -1.50 -25.90
N CYS A 467 22.83 -0.94 -27.04
CA CYS A 467 22.81 0.52 -27.21
C CYS A 467 21.39 1.09 -27.08
N ASN A 468 20.40 0.44 -27.69
CA ASN A 468 19.00 0.85 -27.59
C ASN A 468 18.49 0.78 -26.13
N ALA A 469 18.90 -0.23 -25.36
CA ALA A 469 18.59 -0.32 -23.94
C ALA A 469 19.16 0.86 -23.14
N LEU A 470 20.40 1.25 -23.43
CA LEU A 470 21.03 2.44 -22.86
C LEU A 470 20.26 3.71 -23.24
N GLU A 471 19.95 3.90 -24.52
CA GLU A 471 19.17 5.06 -24.98
C GLU A 471 17.81 5.16 -24.27
N ARG A 472 17.10 4.05 -24.08
CA ARG A 472 15.83 4.01 -23.34
C ARG A 472 16.03 4.34 -21.86
N LEU A 473 17.08 3.84 -21.22
CA LEU A 473 17.44 4.23 -19.86
C LEU A 473 17.68 5.74 -19.76
N TYR A 474 18.43 6.30 -20.70
CA TYR A 474 18.67 7.74 -20.77
C TYR A 474 17.37 8.53 -20.90
N ILE A 475 16.46 8.14 -21.78
CA ILE A 475 15.20 8.85 -22.01
C ILE A 475 14.26 8.73 -20.80
N SER A 476 13.99 7.50 -20.34
CA SER A 476 13.05 7.19 -19.26
C SER A 476 13.43 7.80 -17.92
N THR A 477 14.73 8.04 -17.70
CA THR A 477 15.24 8.62 -16.45
C THR A 477 15.71 10.06 -16.59
N ASN A 478 15.23 10.77 -17.63
CA ASN A 478 15.45 12.19 -17.87
C ASN A 478 16.94 12.57 -18.03
N GLY A 479 17.64 11.83 -18.89
CA GLY A 479 19.07 11.94 -19.22
C GLY A 479 19.60 13.35 -19.47
N SER A 480 18.75 14.20 -20.07
CA SER A 480 19.10 15.61 -20.32
C SER A 480 19.30 16.45 -19.06
N LYS A 481 18.86 15.94 -17.90
CA LYS A 481 18.93 16.57 -16.57
C LYS A 481 19.81 15.82 -15.57
N TRP A 482 20.46 14.74 -16.01
CA TRP A 482 21.47 14.08 -15.19
C TRP A 482 22.61 15.07 -14.86
N ARG A 483 23.28 14.86 -13.73
CA ARG A 483 24.43 15.69 -13.35
C ARG A 483 25.60 15.50 -14.30
N ASN A 484 25.77 14.28 -14.80
CA ASN A 484 26.76 13.90 -15.78
C ASN A 484 26.15 12.93 -16.81
N SER A 485 25.99 13.44 -18.02
CA SER A 485 25.58 12.69 -19.21
C SER A 485 26.65 12.76 -20.29
N ASP A 486 27.93 12.88 -19.91
CA ASP A 486 29.02 13.05 -20.88
C ASP A 486 29.00 11.96 -21.96
N LYS A 487 28.99 12.42 -23.21
CA LYS A 487 28.93 11.64 -24.46
C LYS A 487 27.70 10.75 -24.66
N TRP A 488 26.74 10.73 -23.74
CA TRP A 488 25.49 10.02 -23.98
C TRP A 488 24.81 10.57 -25.24
N LEU A 489 24.34 9.67 -26.11
CA LEU A 489 23.73 9.98 -27.41
C LEU A 489 24.65 10.73 -28.40
N VAL A 490 25.96 10.83 -28.14
CA VAL A 490 26.94 11.49 -29.02
C VAL A 490 28.14 10.58 -29.25
N ARG A 491 28.58 10.43 -30.52
CA ARG A 491 29.72 9.59 -31.00
C ARG A 491 29.43 8.10 -31.16
N SER A 492 30.29 7.44 -31.94
CA SER A 492 30.19 6.06 -32.45
C SER A 492 30.55 4.94 -31.45
N ARG A 493 30.75 5.27 -30.18
CA ARG A 493 31.25 4.31 -29.17
C ARG A 493 30.51 4.45 -27.85
N ALA A 494 29.61 3.52 -27.56
CA ALA A 494 28.82 3.55 -26.32
C ALA A 494 29.68 3.25 -25.09
N CYS A 495 30.80 2.54 -25.26
CA CYS A 495 31.72 2.24 -24.18
C CYS A 495 32.50 3.47 -23.67
N ASP A 496 32.40 4.61 -24.36
CA ASP A 496 32.97 5.89 -23.91
C ASP A 496 31.95 6.74 -23.13
N TRP A 497 30.68 6.35 -23.09
CA TRP A 497 29.61 7.07 -22.39
C TRP A 497 29.83 7.04 -20.88
N TYR A 498 29.53 8.15 -20.22
CA TYR A 498 29.70 8.23 -18.77
C TYR A 498 28.96 7.10 -18.06
N GLY A 499 29.65 6.40 -17.16
CA GLY A 499 29.07 5.30 -16.39
C GLY A 499 29.00 3.95 -17.13
N VAL A 500 29.22 3.91 -18.45
CA VAL A 500 29.18 2.67 -19.23
C VAL A 500 30.58 2.05 -19.30
N ARG A 501 30.70 0.76 -18.98
CA ARG A 501 31.89 -0.05 -19.29
C ARG A 501 31.47 -1.23 -20.14
N CYS A 502 32.32 -1.55 -21.10
CA CYS A 502 32.18 -2.74 -21.92
C CYS A 502 33.32 -3.71 -21.70
N SER A 503 33.01 -5.00 -21.82
CA SER A 503 33.96 -6.10 -21.91
C SER A 503 33.60 -6.97 -23.10
N GLU A 504 34.59 -7.32 -23.92
CA GLU A 504 34.41 -8.20 -25.10
C GLU A 504 33.30 -7.74 -26.07
N GLY A 505 33.10 -6.41 -26.17
CA GLY A 505 32.09 -5.83 -27.04
C GLY A 505 30.66 -5.87 -26.47
N HIS A 506 30.50 -6.04 -25.16
CA HIS A 506 29.20 -6.01 -24.49
C HIS A 506 29.25 -5.11 -23.24
N VAL A 507 28.15 -4.45 -22.90
CA VAL A 507 28.02 -3.67 -21.67
C VAL A 507 28.07 -4.61 -20.47
N ASP A 508 29.09 -4.45 -19.63
CA ASP A 508 29.30 -5.28 -18.44
C ASP A 508 29.17 -4.50 -17.12
N LYS A 509 29.22 -3.17 -17.17
CA LYS A 509 28.94 -2.28 -16.03
C LYS A 509 28.16 -1.04 -16.46
N LEU A 510 27.19 -0.68 -15.63
CA LEU A 510 26.50 0.60 -15.61
C LEU A 510 26.66 1.25 -14.23
N ASP A 511 27.25 2.43 -14.22
CA ASP A 511 27.58 3.21 -13.02
C ASP A 511 26.99 4.61 -13.13
N LEU A 512 25.79 4.80 -12.60
CA LEU A 512 25.01 6.03 -12.69
C LEU A 512 24.59 6.50 -11.29
N ASP A 513 25.35 6.14 -10.26
CA ASP A 513 25.09 6.53 -8.87
C ASP A 513 25.15 8.06 -8.71
N GLY A 514 24.34 8.61 -7.81
CA GLY A 514 24.46 10.02 -7.42
C GLY A 514 24.20 11.04 -8.54
N ASN A 515 23.55 10.62 -9.64
CA ASN A 515 23.56 11.32 -10.92
C ASN A 515 22.26 12.08 -11.26
N ASN A 516 21.33 12.18 -10.31
CA ASN A 516 20.03 12.86 -10.45
C ASN A 516 19.13 12.26 -11.55
N LEU A 517 19.14 10.92 -11.68
CA LEU A 517 18.17 10.20 -12.50
C LEU A 517 16.76 10.38 -11.90
N THR A 518 15.77 10.72 -12.74
CA THR A 518 14.36 10.90 -12.34
C THR A 518 13.44 10.20 -13.33
N GLY A 519 12.40 9.49 -12.87
CA GLY A 519 11.55 8.66 -13.71
C GLY A 519 11.76 7.18 -13.39
N GLU A 520 11.34 6.28 -14.28
CA GLU A 520 11.33 4.83 -14.00
C GLU A 520 12.46 4.09 -14.72
N LEU A 521 12.88 2.95 -14.17
CA LEU A 521 13.78 2.03 -14.87
C LEU A 521 13.00 1.28 -15.97
N PRO A 522 13.46 1.29 -17.23
CA PRO A 522 12.70 0.70 -18.33
C PRO A 522 12.88 -0.82 -18.42
N GLU A 523 11.89 -1.53 -18.97
CA GLU A 523 11.98 -2.97 -19.26
C GLU A 523 13.12 -3.34 -20.25
N ALA A 524 13.61 -2.36 -21.01
CA ALA A 524 14.75 -2.54 -21.90
C ALA A 524 16.06 -2.87 -21.17
N ILE A 525 16.16 -2.67 -19.84
CA ILE A 525 17.33 -3.08 -19.06
C ILE A 525 17.65 -4.57 -19.24
N GLY A 526 16.64 -5.42 -19.46
CA GLY A 526 16.84 -6.84 -19.73
C GLY A 526 17.59 -7.15 -21.03
N ASP A 527 17.76 -6.18 -21.93
CA ASP A 527 18.49 -6.33 -23.19
C ASP A 527 20.00 -6.02 -23.03
N LEU A 528 20.50 -5.98 -21.79
CA LEU A 528 21.91 -5.91 -21.41
C LEU A 528 22.40 -7.24 -20.79
N PRO A 529 22.29 -8.39 -21.47
CA PRO A 529 22.44 -9.72 -20.86
C PRO A 529 23.82 -10.00 -20.25
N PHE A 530 24.85 -9.23 -20.62
CA PHE A 530 26.20 -9.34 -20.08
C PHE A 530 26.48 -8.44 -18.87
N LEU A 531 25.50 -7.62 -18.45
CA LEU A 531 25.65 -6.69 -17.34
C LEU A 531 25.96 -7.45 -16.05
N ARG A 532 27.08 -7.09 -15.41
CA ARG A 532 27.54 -7.67 -14.14
C ARG A 532 27.36 -6.71 -12.97
N TYR A 533 27.46 -5.41 -13.24
CA TYR A 533 27.44 -4.38 -12.22
C TYR A 533 26.45 -3.29 -12.62
N PHE A 534 25.38 -3.12 -11.86
CA PHE A 534 24.37 -2.12 -12.13
C PHE A 534 24.17 -1.23 -10.90
N TYR A 535 24.69 0.00 -10.97
CA TYR A 535 24.64 0.99 -9.90
C TYR A 535 23.81 2.18 -10.34
N VAL A 536 22.68 2.38 -9.67
CA VAL A 536 21.73 3.49 -9.87
C VAL A 536 21.29 4.08 -8.53
N ASP A 537 22.02 3.78 -7.46
CA ASP A 537 21.80 4.30 -6.11
C ASP A 537 22.01 5.82 -6.00
N ASP A 538 21.50 6.41 -4.91
CA ASP A 538 21.58 7.85 -4.64
C ASP A 538 20.99 8.74 -5.77
N ASN A 539 19.83 8.34 -6.30
CA ASN A 539 19.08 9.05 -7.35
C ASN A 539 17.64 9.35 -6.88
N ALA A 540 16.76 9.75 -7.81
CA ALA A 540 15.34 10.00 -7.55
C ALA A 540 14.45 9.17 -8.50
N LEU A 541 14.86 7.91 -8.75
CA LEU A 541 14.08 6.96 -9.54
C LEU A 541 12.76 6.61 -8.84
N THR A 542 11.68 6.53 -9.61
CA THR A 542 10.33 6.17 -9.17
C THR A 542 9.89 4.83 -9.79
N GLY A 543 8.68 4.37 -9.49
CA GLY A 543 8.14 3.12 -10.06
C GLY A 543 8.76 1.89 -9.41
N GLY A 544 9.07 0.87 -10.21
CA GLY A 544 9.58 -0.43 -9.76
C GLY A 544 10.91 -0.84 -10.38
N ILE A 545 11.44 -1.96 -9.89
CA ILE A 545 12.47 -2.71 -10.62
C ILE A 545 11.74 -3.47 -11.73
N PRO A 546 12.13 -3.33 -13.01
CA PRO A 546 11.43 -3.96 -14.13
C PRO A 546 11.55 -5.49 -14.07
N ALA A 547 10.52 -6.20 -14.53
CA ALA A 547 10.47 -7.67 -14.46
C ALA A 547 11.57 -8.32 -15.33
N SER A 548 11.96 -7.65 -16.41
CA SER A 548 13.08 -8.01 -17.27
C SER A 548 14.44 -8.07 -16.56
N ILE A 549 14.58 -7.61 -15.31
CA ILE A 549 15.80 -7.83 -14.52
C ILE A 549 16.15 -9.32 -14.46
N ASN A 550 15.15 -10.21 -14.49
CA ASN A 550 15.32 -11.66 -14.54
C ASN A 550 15.98 -12.18 -15.84
N LYS A 551 16.27 -11.33 -16.83
CA LYS A 551 17.07 -11.72 -18.01
C LYS A 551 18.58 -11.60 -17.78
N LEU A 552 19.00 -10.89 -16.74
CA LEU A 552 20.41 -10.53 -16.50
C LEU A 552 21.18 -11.61 -15.74
N SER A 553 21.35 -12.79 -16.33
CA SER A 553 21.94 -13.96 -15.66
C SER A 553 23.39 -13.77 -15.17
N ASN A 554 24.11 -12.80 -15.74
CA ASN A 554 25.47 -12.42 -15.32
C ASN A 554 25.52 -11.35 -14.22
N LEU A 555 24.36 -10.78 -13.85
CA LEU A 555 24.29 -9.69 -12.87
C LEU A 555 24.86 -10.18 -11.54
N THR A 556 25.92 -9.52 -11.10
CA THR A 556 26.66 -9.87 -9.90
C THR A 556 26.30 -8.90 -8.78
N TYR A 557 26.34 -7.59 -9.03
CA TYR A 557 25.98 -6.55 -8.07
C TYR A 557 24.88 -5.66 -8.63
N PHE A 558 23.81 -5.49 -7.87
CA PHE A 558 22.72 -4.56 -8.17
C PHE A 558 22.48 -3.62 -7.00
N TYR A 559 22.80 -2.33 -7.20
CA TYR A 559 22.63 -1.27 -6.22
C TYR A 559 21.61 -0.26 -6.74
N ALA A 560 20.51 -0.09 -6.00
CA ALA A 560 19.46 0.89 -6.28
C ALA A 560 18.91 1.50 -4.98
N TYR A 561 19.72 1.53 -3.92
CA TYR A 561 19.35 2.11 -2.63
C TYR A 561 19.28 3.66 -2.70
N ASN A 562 18.65 4.29 -1.71
CA ASN A 562 18.46 5.75 -1.67
C ASN A 562 17.83 6.30 -2.97
N ASN A 563 16.65 5.79 -3.32
CA ASN A 563 15.82 6.25 -4.42
C ASN A 563 14.36 6.41 -3.94
N ASN A 564 13.43 6.69 -4.86
CA ASN A 564 12.00 6.80 -4.60
C ASN A 564 11.21 5.61 -5.19
N LEU A 565 11.80 4.41 -5.24
CA LEU A 565 11.13 3.22 -5.78
C LEU A 565 9.95 2.84 -4.87
N THR A 566 8.77 2.59 -5.44
CA THR A 566 7.52 2.37 -4.70
C THR A 566 6.85 1.03 -5.01
N SER A 567 7.05 0.49 -6.21
CA SER A 567 6.34 -0.72 -6.66
C SER A 567 6.90 -2.00 -6.03
N PRO A 568 6.11 -3.10 -6.00
CA PRO A 568 6.59 -4.39 -5.52
C PRO A 568 7.81 -4.92 -6.27
N LEU A 569 8.60 -5.76 -5.60
CA LEU A 569 9.68 -6.50 -6.24
C LEU A 569 9.11 -7.47 -7.30
N PRO A 570 9.78 -7.67 -8.46
CA PRO A 570 9.40 -8.68 -9.44
C PRO A 570 9.19 -10.05 -8.80
N SER A 571 8.17 -10.79 -9.25
CA SER A 571 7.82 -12.09 -8.67
C SER A 571 8.87 -13.19 -8.96
N ASP A 572 9.69 -13.02 -10.00
CA ASP A 572 10.70 -14.00 -10.43
C ASP A 572 12.12 -13.41 -10.47
N TRP A 573 13.01 -14.01 -9.67
CA TRP A 573 14.45 -13.72 -9.60
C TRP A 573 15.30 -14.93 -10.01
N SER A 574 14.68 -16.00 -10.49
CA SER A 574 15.29 -17.33 -10.59
C SER A 574 16.49 -17.41 -11.54
N ASN A 575 16.63 -16.52 -12.53
CA ASN A 575 17.78 -16.56 -13.45
C ASN A 575 18.99 -15.75 -12.97
N LEU A 576 18.86 -14.95 -11.90
CA LEU A 576 19.93 -14.10 -11.37
C LEU A 576 20.95 -14.90 -10.53
N GLN A 577 21.35 -16.06 -11.03
CA GLN A 577 22.18 -17.03 -10.30
C GLN A 577 23.59 -16.51 -10.00
N SER A 578 24.08 -15.50 -10.72
CA SER A 578 25.38 -14.85 -10.46
C SER A 578 25.33 -13.77 -9.38
N LEU A 579 24.13 -13.42 -8.89
CA LEU A 579 23.96 -12.26 -8.02
C LEU A 579 24.56 -12.52 -6.63
N GLU A 580 25.51 -11.67 -6.25
CA GLU A 580 26.19 -11.71 -4.96
C GLU A 580 25.74 -10.57 -4.03
N ARG A 581 25.29 -9.44 -4.58
CA ARG A 581 24.92 -8.25 -3.81
C ARG A 581 23.64 -7.62 -4.35
N LEU A 582 22.63 -7.52 -3.50
CA LEU A 582 21.36 -6.86 -3.80
C LEU A 582 21.09 -5.80 -2.74
N TYR A 583 21.30 -4.52 -3.10
CA TYR A 583 21.12 -3.37 -2.22
C TYR A 583 19.97 -2.50 -2.69
N LEU A 584 18.83 -2.60 -2.01
CA LEU A 584 17.59 -1.87 -2.33
C LEU A 584 17.08 -1.05 -1.14
N TYR A 585 17.90 -0.84 -0.12
CA TYR A 585 17.52 -0.17 1.12
C TYR A 585 17.20 1.32 0.93
N SER A 586 16.52 1.92 1.90
CA SER A 586 16.13 3.35 1.87
C SER A 586 15.39 3.72 0.57
N ASN A 587 14.29 3.01 0.31
CA ASN A 587 13.32 3.30 -0.76
C ASN A 587 11.91 3.26 -0.14
N SER A 588 10.86 3.19 -0.97
CA SER A 588 9.47 2.99 -0.54
C SER A 588 8.86 1.70 -1.13
N ILE A 589 9.70 0.70 -1.42
CA ILE A 589 9.29 -0.56 -2.08
C ILE A 589 8.21 -1.23 -1.24
N SER A 590 7.06 -1.52 -1.86
CA SER A 590 5.88 -2.11 -1.24
C SER A 590 5.72 -3.60 -1.57
N GLY A 591 4.65 -4.24 -1.10
CA GLY A 591 4.36 -5.65 -1.39
C GLY A 591 5.21 -6.64 -0.58
N GLU A 592 5.09 -7.93 -0.90
CA GLU A 592 5.79 -9.01 -0.19
C GLU A 592 7.20 -9.25 -0.73
N LEU A 593 8.07 -9.86 0.10
CA LEU A 593 9.35 -10.38 -0.38
C LEU A 593 9.12 -11.66 -1.19
N PRO A 594 9.38 -11.67 -2.52
CA PRO A 594 9.08 -12.83 -3.36
C PRO A 594 9.89 -14.06 -2.92
N SER A 595 9.24 -15.23 -2.88
CA SER A 595 9.91 -16.49 -2.50
C SER A 595 11.03 -16.90 -3.47
N SER A 596 10.99 -16.41 -4.71
CA SER A 596 12.03 -16.62 -5.72
C SER A 596 13.36 -15.94 -5.37
N VAL A 597 13.37 -14.92 -4.50
CA VAL A 597 14.62 -14.31 -3.99
C VAL A 597 15.47 -15.37 -3.28
N ALA A 598 14.85 -16.38 -2.66
CA ALA A 598 15.57 -17.47 -2.00
C ALA A 598 16.28 -18.44 -2.97
N ASN A 599 16.09 -18.29 -4.29
CA ASN A 599 16.80 -19.05 -5.31
C ASN A 599 18.19 -18.46 -5.63
N LEU A 600 18.52 -17.29 -5.10
CA LEU A 600 19.79 -16.58 -5.33
C LEU A 600 20.90 -17.18 -4.46
N THR A 601 21.27 -18.43 -4.73
CA THR A 601 22.17 -19.19 -3.84
C THR A 601 23.59 -18.63 -3.72
N ASN A 602 24.05 -17.81 -4.68
CA ASN A 602 25.35 -17.10 -4.63
C ASN A 602 25.30 -15.77 -3.88
N LEU A 603 24.12 -15.34 -3.42
CA LEU A 603 23.93 -14.07 -2.74
C LEU A 603 24.73 -14.04 -1.43
N LYS A 604 25.56 -13.00 -1.26
CA LYS A 604 26.36 -12.76 -0.05
C LYS A 604 25.75 -11.64 0.80
N TYR A 605 25.07 -10.69 0.17
CA TYR A 605 24.52 -9.53 0.85
C TYR A 605 23.12 -9.20 0.32
N LEU A 606 22.12 -9.28 1.21
CA LEU A 606 20.74 -8.91 0.94
C LEU A 606 20.33 -7.78 1.87
N LEU A 607 20.31 -6.55 1.35
CA LEU A 607 20.02 -5.34 2.13
C LEU A 607 18.75 -4.66 1.60
N LEU A 608 17.63 -4.89 2.29
CA LEU A 608 16.30 -4.37 1.93
C LEU A 608 15.71 -3.44 3.00
N HIS A 609 16.52 -3.03 3.98
CA HIS A 609 16.05 -2.26 5.12
C HIS A 609 15.55 -0.85 4.77
N GLY A 610 14.63 -0.29 5.54
CA GLY A 610 14.08 1.05 5.28
C GLY A 610 13.24 1.08 4.00
N ASN A 611 12.29 0.16 3.91
CA ASN A 611 11.29 0.05 2.83
C ASN A 611 9.90 -0.18 3.44
N ASN A 612 8.89 -0.38 2.59
CA ASN A 612 7.51 -0.67 2.99
C ASN A 612 7.14 -2.13 2.71
N LEU A 613 8.09 -3.07 2.77
CA LEU A 613 7.82 -4.50 2.50
C LEU A 613 6.89 -5.08 3.57
N THR A 614 5.91 -5.85 3.13
CA THR A 614 4.86 -6.49 3.94
C THR A 614 4.89 -8.01 3.80
N GLY A 615 3.86 -8.69 4.31
CA GLY A 615 3.73 -10.15 4.21
C GLY A 615 4.64 -10.89 5.19
N GLN A 616 4.79 -12.19 4.99
CA GLN A 616 5.64 -13.05 5.81
C GLN A 616 7.05 -13.18 5.19
N LEU A 617 8.04 -13.50 6.02
CA LEU A 617 9.33 -13.95 5.51
C LEU A 617 9.15 -15.31 4.80
N PRO A 618 9.61 -15.50 3.55
CA PRO A 618 9.44 -16.77 2.85
C PRO A 618 10.06 -17.95 3.61
N GLU A 619 9.32 -19.05 3.71
CA GLU A 619 9.80 -20.27 4.39
C GLU A 619 11.08 -20.84 3.76
N ASN A 620 11.33 -20.58 2.48
CA ASN A 620 12.54 -21.02 1.79
C ASN A 620 13.72 -20.05 1.90
N LEU A 621 13.60 -18.91 2.62
CA LEU A 621 14.67 -17.91 2.75
C LEU A 621 15.98 -18.51 3.30
N GLY A 622 15.88 -19.58 4.08
CA GLY A 622 17.02 -20.38 4.56
C GLY A 622 17.88 -21.03 3.46
N ASN A 623 17.45 -21.02 2.19
CA ASN A 623 18.22 -21.57 1.06
C ASN A 623 19.38 -20.67 0.61
N LEU A 624 19.43 -19.42 1.10
CA LEU A 624 20.47 -18.44 0.80
C LEU A 624 21.81 -18.75 1.51
N SER A 625 22.34 -19.94 1.28
CA SER A 625 23.44 -20.53 2.05
C SER A 625 24.74 -19.73 2.07
N ASN A 626 24.97 -18.85 1.10
CA ASN A 626 26.16 -17.99 1.01
C ASN A 626 25.98 -16.58 1.62
N VAL A 627 24.79 -16.24 2.13
CA VAL A 627 24.55 -14.90 2.68
C VAL A 627 25.37 -14.70 3.95
N VAL A 628 26.03 -13.54 3.98
CA VAL A 628 26.84 -13.05 5.08
C VAL A 628 26.09 -11.96 5.84
N TYR A 629 25.50 -10.98 5.13
CA TYR A 629 24.66 -9.93 5.74
C TYR A 629 23.22 -9.98 5.22
N LEU A 630 22.28 -10.08 6.16
CA LEU A 630 20.84 -10.11 5.90
C LEU A 630 20.16 -8.99 6.68
N TYR A 631 19.87 -7.87 6.01
CA TYR A 631 19.25 -6.69 6.62
C TYR A 631 17.85 -6.48 6.06
N LEU A 632 16.86 -6.82 6.86
CA LEU A 632 15.43 -6.73 6.56
C LEU A 632 14.69 -5.83 7.56
N ASN A 633 15.43 -5.15 8.44
CA ASN A 633 14.92 -4.22 9.45
C ASN A 633 14.22 -3.00 8.85
N LYS A 634 13.43 -2.27 9.64
CA LYS A 634 12.69 -1.07 9.19
C LYS A 634 11.81 -1.35 7.97
N ASN A 635 10.95 -2.34 8.11
CA ASN A 635 9.93 -2.74 7.14
C ASN A 635 8.63 -3.04 7.91
N SER A 636 7.64 -3.66 7.25
CA SER A 636 6.38 -4.10 7.85
C SER A 636 6.18 -5.62 7.75
N PHE A 637 7.26 -6.41 7.82
CA PHE A 637 7.15 -7.88 7.80
C PHE A 637 6.35 -8.38 9.01
N THR A 638 5.49 -9.36 8.76
CA THR A 638 4.57 -9.99 9.71
C THR A 638 4.83 -11.50 9.81
N GLY A 639 4.10 -12.19 10.70
CA GLY A 639 4.26 -13.63 10.91
C GLY A 639 5.55 -13.98 11.67
N SER A 640 5.86 -15.27 11.73
CA SER A 640 7.02 -15.78 12.47
C SER A 640 8.31 -15.76 11.67
N ILE A 641 9.45 -15.72 12.39
CA ILE A 641 10.75 -16.01 11.79
C ILE A 641 10.77 -17.51 11.39
N PRO A 642 10.96 -17.84 10.10
CA PRO A 642 10.85 -19.22 9.63
C PRO A 642 11.97 -20.10 10.19
N VAL A 643 11.66 -21.37 10.46
CA VAL A 643 12.63 -22.32 11.05
C VAL A 643 13.83 -22.57 10.13
N SER A 644 13.63 -22.41 8.81
CA SER A 644 14.67 -22.56 7.80
C SER A 644 15.81 -21.56 7.95
N ILE A 645 15.62 -20.44 8.66
CA ILE A 645 16.65 -19.42 8.86
C ILE A 645 17.93 -19.99 9.49
N GLY A 646 17.80 -21.04 10.30
CA GLY A 646 18.93 -21.75 10.88
C GLY A 646 19.84 -22.43 9.87
N ASN A 647 19.43 -22.58 8.61
CA ASN A 647 20.26 -23.11 7.53
C ASN A 647 21.31 -22.11 7.03
N LEU A 648 21.19 -20.83 7.37
CA LEU A 648 22.09 -19.76 6.92
C LEU A 648 23.41 -19.77 7.72
N LYS A 649 24.30 -20.72 7.43
CA LYS A 649 25.53 -20.98 8.22
C LYS A 649 26.60 -19.89 8.13
N ASN A 650 26.56 -19.07 7.09
CA ASN A 650 27.56 -18.02 6.81
C ASN A 650 27.14 -16.63 7.29
N VAL A 651 25.91 -16.47 7.79
CA VAL A 651 25.43 -15.15 8.21
C VAL A 651 26.19 -14.67 9.44
N GLU A 652 26.83 -13.51 9.32
CA GLU A 652 27.53 -12.81 10.38
C GLU A 652 26.64 -11.74 11.02
N ARG A 653 25.75 -11.12 10.23
CA ARG A 653 24.88 -10.04 10.69
C ARG A 653 23.45 -10.24 10.21
N PHE A 654 22.54 -10.37 11.17
CA PHE A 654 21.13 -10.61 10.91
C PHE A 654 20.26 -9.57 11.62
N TYR A 655 19.67 -8.66 10.84
CA TYR A 655 18.88 -7.54 11.34
C TYR A 655 17.43 -7.63 10.85
N LEU A 656 16.51 -7.73 11.81
CA LEU A 656 15.06 -7.75 11.60
C LEU A 656 14.32 -6.72 12.46
N TYR A 657 15.05 -5.84 13.14
CA TYR A 657 14.46 -4.86 14.05
C TYR A 657 13.50 -3.89 13.36
N GLU A 658 12.58 -3.28 14.11
CA GLU A 658 11.55 -2.36 13.57
C GLU A 658 10.75 -3.02 12.43
N ASN A 659 10.09 -4.13 12.77
CA ASN A 659 9.11 -4.84 11.94
C ASN A 659 7.88 -5.20 12.79
N LYS A 660 6.96 -6.01 12.26
CA LYS A 660 5.75 -6.49 12.94
C LYS A 660 5.79 -8.02 13.13
N LEU A 661 6.97 -8.60 13.30
CA LEU A 661 7.15 -10.05 13.41
C LEU A 661 6.55 -10.56 14.72
N THR A 662 5.93 -11.73 14.67
CA THR A 662 5.25 -12.38 15.80
C THR A 662 5.79 -13.79 16.04
N GLY A 663 5.24 -14.52 17.01
CA GLY A 663 5.63 -15.89 17.32
C GLY A 663 6.97 -16.01 18.06
N SER A 664 7.37 -17.24 18.32
CA SER A 664 8.59 -17.54 19.08
C SER A 664 9.85 -17.55 18.23
N LEU A 665 10.98 -17.21 18.85
CA LEU A 665 12.30 -17.41 18.24
C LEU A 665 12.53 -18.91 17.95
N PRO A 666 12.82 -19.31 16.70
CA PRO A 666 13.07 -20.71 16.38
C PRO A 666 14.39 -21.16 17.00
N SER A 667 14.41 -22.37 17.57
CA SER A 667 15.63 -22.94 18.18
C SER A 667 16.75 -23.14 17.16
N THR A 668 16.42 -23.23 15.88
CA THR A 668 17.39 -23.33 14.77
C THR A 668 18.26 -22.08 14.60
N LEU A 669 17.90 -20.93 15.21
CA LEU A 669 18.79 -19.75 15.28
C LEU A 669 20.16 -20.09 15.88
N GLY A 670 20.20 -21.01 16.85
CA GLY A 670 21.45 -21.48 17.45
C GLY A 670 22.35 -22.29 16.51
N ASP A 671 21.84 -22.65 15.33
CA ASP A 671 22.58 -23.43 14.33
C ASP A 671 23.25 -22.53 13.28
N MET A 672 23.38 -21.22 13.53
CA MET A 672 24.07 -20.23 12.67
C MET A 672 25.46 -19.85 13.24
N PRO A 673 26.48 -20.71 13.11
CA PRO A 673 27.73 -20.59 13.88
C PRO A 673 28.59 -19.35 13.55
N SER A 674 28.32 -18.69 12.41
CA SER A 674 29.02 -17.48 11.99
C SER A 674 28.45 -16.20 12.57
N LEU A 675 27.29 -16.26 13.23
CA LEU A 675 26.55 -15.08 13.66
C LEU A 675 27.31 -14.28 14.72
N GLU A 676 27.58 -13.01 14.41
CA GLU A 676 28.24 -12.05 15.30
C GLU A 676 27.26 -11.00 15.82
N TYR A 677 26.29 -10.57 15.00
CA TYR A 677 25.31 -9.54 15.34
C TYR A 677 23.89 -10.01 15.04
N LEU A 678 23.07 -10.09 16.10
CA LEU A 678 21.65 -10.40 16.02
C LEU A 678 20.84 -9.23 16.58
N ALA A 679 20.01 -8.60 15.73
CA ALA A 679 19.14 -7.50 16.14
C ALA A 679 17.69 -7.77 15.72
N LEU A 680 16.84 -8.01 16.71
CA LEU A 680 15.43 -8.38 16.58
C LEU A 680 14.51 -7.39 17.32
N ASN A 681 15.06 -6.27 17.81
CA ASN A 681 14.33 -5.33 18.66
C ASN A 681 13.15 -4.66 17.97
N SER A 682 12.19 -4.16 18.76
CA SER A 682 11.03 -3.43 18.24
C SER A 682 10.23 -4.27 17.24
N ASN A 683 9.78 -5.43 17.73
CA ASN A 683 8.88 -6.37 17.05
C ASN A 683 7.82 -6.86 18.07
N ASN A 684 6.99 -7.82 17.67
CA ASN A 684 5.96 -8.44 18.51
C ASN A 684 6.30 -9.91 18.82
N LEU A 685 7.59 -10.24 18.95
CA LEU A 685 8.05 -11.62 19.20
C LEU A 685 7.66 -12.07 20.61
N THR A 686 7.25 -13.33 20.73
CA THR A 686 6.76 -13.95 21.99
C THR A 686 7.59 -15.18 22.34
N GLY A 687 7.20 -15.93 23.39
CA GLY A 687 7.90 -17.16 23.79
C GLY A 687 9.16 -16.87 24.60
N VAL A 688 10.17 -17.74 24.50
CA VAL A 688 11.40 -17.67 25.31
C VAL A 688 12.64 -17.44 24.43
N LEU A 689 13.72 -16.96 25.04
CA LEU A 689 15.04 -16.98 24.39
C LEU A 689 15.54 -18.44 24.37
N PRO A 690 15.74 -19.07 23.20
CA PRO A 690 16.04 -20.50 23.14
C PRO A 690 17.44 -20.83 23.66
N ASP A 691 17.57 -21.93 24.40
CA ASP A 691 18.86 -22.43 24.95
C ASP A 691 19.94 -22.60 23.87
N SER A 692 19.54 -22.86 22.62
CA SER A 692 20.45 -23.03 21.49
C SER A 692 21.26 -21.79 21.15
N ILE A 693 20.85 -20.58 21.58
CA ILE A 693 21.65 -19.35 21.38
C ILE A 693 23.04 -19.46 22.00
N GLY A 694 23.20 -20.23 23.08
CA GLY A 694 24.52 -20.49 23.67
C GLY A 694 25.50 -21.27 22.77
N ARG A 695 25.06 -21.76 21.60
CA ARG A 695 25.96 -22.35 20.58
C ARG A 695 26.64 -21.30 19.69
N LEU A 696 26.17 -20.06 19.72
CA LEU A 696 26.66 -18.97 18.87
C LEU A 696 27.95 -18.35 19.42
N ASN A 697 29.04 -19.13 19.38
CA ASN A 697 30.32 -18.77 20.01
C ASN A 697 30.99 -17.51 19.44
N LYS A 698 30.57 -17.03 18.26
CA LYS A 698 31.03 -15.77 17.65
C LYS A 698 30.15 -14.57 17.97
N LEU A 699 29.02 -14.76 18.66
CA LEU A 699 28.07 -13.68 18.92
C LEU A 699 28.71 -12.60 19.80
N ARG A 700 28.65 -11.36 19.33
CA ARG A 700 29.18 -10.14 19.99
C ARG A 700 28.07 -9.17 20.36
N TYR A 701 26.97 -9.18 19.62
CA TYR A 701 25.84 -8.29 19.81
C TYR A 701 24.52 -9.06 19.76
N LEU A 702 23.76 -8.98 20.85
CA LEU A 702 22.40 -9.50 20.93
C LEU A 702 21.46 -8.37 21.34
N ASN A 703 20.54 -7.99 20.46
CA ASN A 703 19.47 -7.06 20.78
C ASN A 703 18.09 -7.66 20.49
N VAL A 704 17.29 -7.80 21.54
CA VAL A 704 15.91 -8.28 21.50
C VAL A 704 14.96 -7.31 22.21
N GLU A 705 15.38 -6.07 22.45
CA GLU A 705 14.60 -5.05 23.16
C GLU A 705 13.21 -4.82 22.55
N LYS A 706 12.25 -4.35 23.35
CA LYS A 706 10.92 -3.96 22.86
C LYS A 706 10.24 -5.10 22.08
N ASN A 707 10.04 -6.22 22.77
CA ASN A 707 9.31 -7.39 22.30
C ASN A 707 8.42 -7.90 23.45
N SER A 708 7.83 -9.08 23.29
CA SER A 708 7.06 -9.78 24.32
C SER A 708 7.71 -11.12 24.69
N LEU A 709 9.05 -11.19 24.64
CA LEU A 709 9.81 -12.39 25.05
C LEU A 709 9.69 -12.58 26.56
N SER A 710 9.73 -13.82 27.01
CA SER A 710 9.44 -14.22 28.39
C SER A 710 10.35 -15.36 28.86
N GLY A 711 10.15 -15.82 30.09
CA GLY A 711 10.97 -16.86 30.71
C GLY A 711 12.30 -16.33 31.24
N THR A 712 13.19 -17.23 31.63
CA THR A 712 14.50 -16.86 32.18
C THR A 712 15.53 -16.67 31.08
N ILE A 713 16.63 -15.96 31.38
CA ILE A 713 17.81 -15.99 30.52
C ILE A 713 18.38 -17.43 30.55
N PRO A 714 18.58 -18.09 29.41
CA PRO A 714 19.07 -19.46 29.36
C PRO A 714 20.53 -19.53 29.85
N GLU A 715 20.84 -20.56 30.66
CA GLU A 715 22.17 -20.71 31.28
C GLU A 715 23.30 -20.77 30.25
N SER A 716 23.01 -21.30 29.06
CA SER A 716 23.96 -21.40 27.96
C SER A 716 24.43 -20.02 27.45
N LEU A 717 23.62 -18.95 27.59
CA LEU A 717 24.02 -17.60 27.17
C LEU A 717 25.20 -17.07 27.99
N TYR A 718 25.26 -17.39 29.29
CA TYR A 718 26.34 -16.94 30.17
C TYR A 718 27.70 -17.58 29.83
N SER A 719 27.72 -18.60 28.97
CA SER A 719 28.96 -19.22 28.48
C SER A 719 29.59 -18.47 27.29
N LEU A 720 28.87 -17.52 26.67
CA LEU A 720 29.35 -16.75 25.53
C LEU A 720 30.28 -15.62 25.96
N THR A 721 31.55 -15.95 26.18
CA THR A 721 32.59 -15.00 26.64
C THR A 721 32.95 -13.90 25.63
N ASN A 722 32.64 -14.11 24.34
CA ASN A 722 32.84 -13.12 23.27
C ASN A 722 31.72 -12.08 23.18
N LEU A 723 30.61 -12.25 23.93
CA LEU A 723 29.46 -11.37 23.85
C LEU A 723 29.79 -10.02 24.50
N GLU A 724 29.69 -8.95 23.72
CA GLU A 724 30.04 -7.59 24.15
C GLU A 724 28.82 -6.75 24.53
N ARG A 725 27.68 -6.99 23.89
CA ARG A 725 26.47 -6.18 24.09
C ARG A 725 25.23 -7.07 24.18
N ILE A 726 24.52 -6.94 25.30
CA ILE A 726 23.21 -7.54 25.54
C ILE A 726 22.20 -6.43 25.79
N TYR A 727 21.17 -6.42 24.96
CA TYR A 727 20.04 -5.50 25.03
C TYR A 727 18.75 -6.33 25.06
N MET A 728 18.10 -6.37 26.21
CA MET A 728 16.90 -7.18 26.48
C MET A 728 15.77 -6.38 27.14
N SER A 729 15.96 -5.06 27.26
CA SER A 729 15.01 -4.12 27.82
C SER A 729 13.60 -4.24 27.23
N GLU A 730 12.58 -3.87 28.01
CA GLU A 730 11.19 -3.80 27.53
C GLU A 730 10.71 -5.14 26.93
N ASN A 731 10.80 -6.19 27.75
CA ASN A 731 10.30 -7.54 27.48
C ASN A 731 9.62 -8.07 28.75
N ASN A 732 9.19 -9.33 28.76
CA ASN A 732 8.60 -10.02 29.91
C ASN A 732 9.53 -11.10 30.49
N PHE A 733 10.86 -10.92 30.39
CA PHE A 733 11.82 -11.85 30.99
C PHE A 733 11.67 -11.87 32.51
N SER A 734 11.78 -13.05 33.11
CA SER A 734 11.55 -13.28 34.54
C SER A 734 12.63 -14.14 35.19
N GLY A 735 12.49 -14.39 36.49
CA GLY A 735 13.50 -15.10 37.31
C GLY A 735 14.71 -14.23 37.64
N GLY A 736 15.73 -14.84 38.25
CA GLY A 736 16.96 -14.17 38.65
C GLY A 736 18.07 -14.18 37.60
N LEU A 737 19.01 -13.24 37.74
CA LEU A 737 20.29 -13.32 37.05
C LEU A 737 21.13 -14.46 37.63
N SER A 738 21.76 -15.26 36.77
CA SER A 738 22.63 -16.35 37.20
C SER A 738 23.96 -15.83 37.72
N ALA A 739 24.56 -16.51 38.70
CA ALA A 739 25.93 -16.22 39.13
C ALA A 739 26.96 -16.37 37.99
N ASN A 740 26.62 -17.12 36.94
CA ASN A 740 27.43 -17.26 35.73
C ASN A 740 27.53 -15.97 34.92
N VAL A 741 26.75 -14.92 35.21
CA VAL A 741 26.92 -13.59 34.60
C VAL A 741 28.35 -13.07 34.73
N GLY A 742 29.05 -13.41 35.82
CA GLY A 742 30.46 -13.04 36.02
C GLY A 742 31.45 -13.75 35.08
N ASN A 743 31.03 -14.76 34.31
CA ASN A 743 31.86 -15.42 33.31
C ASN A 743 31.93 -14.61 32.00
N MET A 744 30.97 -13.71 31.76
CA MET A 744 30.85 -12.92 30.53
C MET A 744 31.82 -11.73 30.51
N THR A 745 33.09 -11.97 30.77
CA THR A 745 34.12 -10.92 31.00
C THR A 745 34.37 -10.00 29.80
N GLY A 746 33.93 -10.38 28.59
CA GLY A 746 33.92 -9.53 27.40
C GLY A 746 32.79 -8.48 27.36
N LEU A 747 31.80 -8.57 28.25
CA LEU A 747 30.59 -7.75 28.21
C LEU A 747 30.88 -6.28 28.54
N ARG A 748 30.38 -5.40 27.69
CA ARG A 748 30.50 -3.93 27.78
C ARG A 748 29.16 -3.25 28.05
N TYR A 749 28.07 -3.82 27.54
CA TYR A 749 26.72 -3.27 27.69
C TYR A 749 25.76 -4.38 28.11
N LEU A 750 25.03 -4.16 29.21
CA LEU A 750 24.00 -5.07 29.70
C LEU A 750 22.75 -4.28 30.09
N TYR A 751 21.76 -4.24 29.21
CA TYR A 751 20.46 -3.62 29.49
C TYR A 751 19.38 -4.68 29.61
N ILE A 752 18.79 -4.77 30.81
CA ILE A 752 17.71 -5.69 31.18
C ILE A 752 16.57 -4.95 31.87
N ASN A 753 16.55 -3.62 31.79
CA ASN A 753 15.54 -2.78 32.44
C ASN A 753 14.15 -3.05 31.87
N HIS A 754 13.10 -2.68 32.61
CA HIS A 754 11.71 -2.80 32.15
C HIS A 754 11.34 -4.25 31.78
N ASN A 755 11.67 -5.19 32.66
CA ASN A 755 11.34 -6.62 32.55
C ASN A 755 10.63 -7.09 33.84
N ALA A 756 10.46 -8.40 34.00
CA ALA A 756 9.93 -9.03 35.20
C ALA A 756 11.01 -9.82 35.97
N PHE A 757 12.30 -9.45 35.85
CA PHE A 757 13.38 -10.09 36.61
C PHE A 757 13.18 -9.91 38.11
N VAL A 758 13.47 -10.93 38.91
CA VAL A 758 13.36 -10.93 40.38
C VAL A 758 14.67 -11.46 40.98
N ASP A 759 14.74 -11.67 42.29
CA ASP A 759 15.92 -12.16 43.03
C ASP A 759 17.06 -11.15 43.23
N ALA A 760 18.08 -11.59 43.96
CA ALA A 760 19.28 -10.81 44.21
C ALA A 760 20.15 -10.73 42.95
N VAL A 761 20.70 -9.55 42.66
CA VAL A 761 21.79 -9.40 41.69
C VAL A 761 23.01 -10.17 42.22
N PRO A 762 23.55 -11.15 41.46
CA PRO A 762 24.68 -11.94 41.93
C PRO A 762 25.93 -11.08 42.14
N ALA A 763 26.64 -11.29 43.26
CA ALA A 763 27.88 -10.57 43.55
C ALA A 763 28.96 -10.76 42.47
N THR A 764 28.89 -11.84 41.69
CA THR A 764 29.77 -12.10 40.54
C THR A 764 29.62 -11.09 39.40
N ILE A 765 28.56 -10.28 39.35
CA ILE A 765 28.42 -9.19 38.38
C ILE A 765 29.59 -8.20 38.44
N SER A 766 30.19 -8.04 39.63
CA SER A 766 31.39 -7.20 39.84
C SER A 766 32.63 -7.68 39.09
N LYS A 767 32.65 -8.94 38.60
CA LYS A 767 33.73 -9.50 37.77
C LYS A 767 33.72 -8.95 36.34
N LEU A 768 32.64 -8.30 35.91
CA LEU A 768 32.50 -7.68 34.60
C LEU A 768 33.30 -6.38 34.50
N SER A 769 34.63 -6.50 34.49
CA SER A 769 35.56 -5.36 34.52
C SER A 769 35.51 -4.47 33.27
N ASN A 770 35.04 -5.01 32.13
CA ASN A 770 34.89 -4.27 30.86
C ASN A 770 33.55 -3.54 30.72
N LEU A 771 32.67 -3.64 31.71
CA LEU A 771 31.33 -3.08 31.64
C LEU A 771 31.40 -1.55 31.59
N SER A 772 30.87 -0.99 30.50
CA SER A 772 30.80 0.45 30.24
C SER A 772 29.40 1.00 30.54
N ALA A 773 28.37 0.18 30.38
CA ALA A 773 27.00 0.53 30.75
C ALA A 773 26.22 -0.70 31.25
N LEU A 774 25.39 -0.46 32.26
CA LEU A 774 24.49 -1.43 32.88
C LEU A 774 23.16 -0.72 33.09
N ASP A 775 22.04 -1.36 32.79
CA ASP A 775 20.72 -0.89 33.22
C ASP A 775 19.84 -2.04 33.70
N VAL A 776 19.54 -2.03 34.99
CA VAL A 776 18.72 -3.05 35.68
C VAL A 776 17.40 -2.48 36.22
N ARG A 777 17.11 -1.20 35.95
CA ARG A 777 15.98 -0.47 36.55
C ARG A 777 14.63 -1.05 36.14
N TYR A 778 13.60 -0.82 36.94
CA TYR A 778 12.23 -1.29 36.68
C TYR A 778 12.16 -2.82 36.57
N ASN A 779 12.61 -3.51 37.62
CA ASN A 779 12.50 -4.96 37.81
C ASN A 779 12.10 -5.22 39.28
N GLY A 780 12.28 -6.45 39.77
CA GLY A 780 12.20 -6.85 41.18
C GLY A 780 13.55 -7.26 41.76
N LEU A 781 14.64 -6.62 41.30
CA LEU A 781 16.02 -6.96 41.67
C LEU A 781 16.47 -6.22 42.94
N TRP A 782 17.37 -6.84 43.72
CA TRP A 782 17.95 -6.25 44.93
C TRP A 782 19.41 -6.67 45.13
N ALA A 783 20.16 -5.97 45.97
CA ALA A 783 21.54 -6.32 46.33
C ALA A 783 21.62 -6.96 47.72
N THR A 784 22.39 -8.03 47.87
CA THR A 784 22.63 -8.71 49.16
C THR A 784 23.68 -8.03 50.04
N ASP A 785 24.52 -7.19 49.46
CA ASP A 785 25.65 -6.56 50.12
C ASP A 785 25.97 -5.19 49.51
N SER A 786 26.67 -4.35 50.27
CA SER A 786 27.00 -2.98 49.87
C SER A 786 27.94 -2.90 48.68
N SER A 787 28.74 -3.94 48.40
CA SER A 787 29.68 -3.94 47.28
C SER A 787 28.96 -4.13 45.95
N THR A 788 28.00 -5.07 45.91
CA THR A 788 27.11 -5.29 44.77
C THR A 788 26.25 -4.05 44.52
N ASP A 789 25.67 -3.47 45.57
CA ASP A 789 24.88 -2.23 45.45
C ASP A 789 25.72 -1.06 44.91
N SER A 790 26.92 -0.85 45.44
CA SER A 790 27.84 0.19 44.98
C SER A 790 28.26 -0.01 43.52
N PHE A 791 28.50 -1.27 43.11
CA PHE A 791 28.87 -1.61 41.75
C PHE A 791 27.75 -1.25 40.76
N VAL A 792 26.50 -1.64 41.05
CA VAL A 792 25.35 -1.32 40.18
C VAL A 792 25.06 0.18 40.20
N SER A 793 25.13 0.81 41.38
CA SER A 793 24.89 2.25 41.56
C SER A 793 25.89 3.12 40.78
N ARG A 794 27.10 2.63 40.48
CA ARG A 794 28.04 3.34 39.60
C ARG A 794 27.46 3.61 38.21
N PHE A 795 26.58 2.73 37.71
CA PHE A 795 25.95 2.85 36.40
C PHE A 795 24.54 3.41 36.48
N ASN A 796 23.79 3.07 37.53
CA ASN A 796 22.36 3.39 37.64
C ASN A 796 21.98 4.18 38.89
N GLY A 797 22.93 4.89 39.53
CA GLY A 797 22.67 5.75 40.68
C GLY A 797 21.74 5.08 41.71
N SER A 798 20.60 5.70 41.98
CA SER A 798 19.55 5.19 42.87
C SER A 798 18.70 4.06 42.25
N TRP A 799 19.32 3.04 41.65
CA TRP A 799 18.65 1.97 40.91
C TRP A 799 17.62 1.20 41.76
N THR A 800 17.87 1.09 43.06
CA THR A 800 16.98 0.47 44.07
C THR A 800 15.63 1.16 44.20
N GLN A 801 15.53 2.44 43.84
CA GLN A 801 14.27 3.21 43.87
C GLN A 801 13.30 2.82 42.76
N THR A 802 13.70 1.98 41.83
CA THR A 802 12.85 1.50 40.71
C THR A 802 12.49 0.02 40.83
N GLN A 803 12.81 -0.62 41.97
CA GLN A 803 12.68 -2.06 42.13
C GLN A 803 11.44 -2.44 42.95
N THR A 804 10.75 -3.50 42.50
CA THR A 804 9.62 -4.12 43.20
C THR A 804 10.12 -5.32 44.01
N VAL A 805 10.57 -5.05 45.23
CA VAL A 805 11.26 -6.04 46.08
C VAL A 805 10.39 -6.53 47.24
N ALA A 806 10.76 -7.67 47.84
CA ALA A 806 10.02 -8.18 48.99
C ALA A 806 10.07 -7.19 50.17
N PRO A 807 8.93 -6.92 50.85
CA PRO A 807 8.92 -6.06 52.02
C PRO A 807 9.81 -6.61 53.14
N THR A 808 10.43 -5.70 53.89
CA THR A 808 11.30 -6.05 55.02
C THR A 808 10.57 -5.86 56.35
N ASN A 809 11.17 -6.35 57.44
CA ASN A 809 10.64 -6.18 58.80
C ASN A 809 9.19 -6.64 58.96
N VAL A 810 8.84 -7.76 58.32
CA VAL A 810 7.50 -8.35 58.44
C VAL A 810 7.31 -8.82 59.88
N SER A 811 6.20 -8.45 60.49
CA SER A 811 5.83 -8.80 61.87
C SER A 811 4.34 -9.13 61.95
N ALA A 812 3.95 -9.92 62.94
CA ALA A 812 2.56 -10.27 63.20
C ALA A 812 2.22 -9.99 64.66
N ARG A 813 1.05 -9.42 64.91
CA ARG A 813 0.55 -9.15 66.27
C ARG A 813 -0.94 -9.44 66.38
N TYR A 814 -1.37 -9.98 67.50
CA TYR A 814 -2.78 -10.22 67.76
C TYR A 814 -3.55 -8.91 67.99
N LYS A 815 -4.75 -8.84 67.42
CA LYS A 815 -5.78 -7.82 67.64
C LYS A 815 -7.10 -8.51 67.98
N VAL A 816 -8.03 -7.78 68.61
CA VAL A 816 -9.33 -8.33 69.05
C VAL A 816 -10.08 -9.04 67.92
N SER A 817 -9.96 -8.52 66.69
CA SER A 817 -10.66 -9.03 65.49
C SER A 817 -9.82 -9.95 64.59
N GLY A 818 -8.54 -10.22 64.88
CA GLY A 818 -7.67 -11.02 64.01
C GLY A 818 -6.17 -10.90 64.28
N ILE A 819 -5.34 -11.34 63.33
CA ILE A 819 -3.89 -11.14 63.36
C ILE A 819 -3.53 -10.01 62.40
N GLU A 820 -2.92 -8.95 62.89
CA GLU A 820 -2.41 -7.87 62.06
C GLU A 820 -0.98 -8.19 61.64
N VAL A 821 -0.77 -8.32 60.32
CA VAL A 821 0.54 -8.48 59.71
C VAL A 821 1.00 -7.10 59.27
N ALA A 822 2.19 -6.67 59.72
CA ALA A 822 2.77 -5.37 59.40
C ALA A 822 4.17 -5.53 58.76
N TRP A 823 4.59 -4.57 57.94
CA TRP A 823 5.88 -4.59 57.22
C TRP A 823 6.41 -3.17 57.00
N ASN A 824 7.68 -3.03 56.63
CA ASN A 824 8.21 -1.78 56.11
C ASN A 824 7.83 -1.64 54.61
N PRO A 825 7.19 -0.54 54.20
CA PRO A 825 6.91 -0.28 52.79
C PRO A 825 8.17 -0.34 51.91
N ILE A 826 8.00 -0.75 50.65
CA ILE A 826 9.10 -0.73 49.68
C ILE A 826 9.52 0.70 49.34
N GLN A 827 10.76 0.87 48.88
CA GLN A 827 11.29 2.19 48.50
C GLN A 827 10.59 2.78 47.27
N TYR A 828 10.20 1.94 46.31
CA TYR A 828 9.58 2.37 45.07
C TYR A 828 8.08 2.56 45.22
N THR A 829 7.61 3.78 45.50
CA THR A 829 6.18 4.09 45.73
C THR A 829 5.52 4.90 44.61
N SER A 830 6.25 5.32 43.58
CA SER A 830 5.80 6.31 42.59
C SER A 830 4.74 5.82 41.60
N ASN A 831 4.57 4.50 41.45
CA ASN A 831 3.63 3.90 40.50
C ASN A 831 2.70 2.90 41.18
N ASP A 832 1.51 2.70 40.60
CA ASP A 832 0.45 1.87 41.14
C ASP A 832 0.91 0.45 41.48
N GLY A 833 0.29 -0.09 42.53
CA GLY A 833 0.60 -1.39 43.08
C GLY A 833 0.36 -1.43 44.58
N GLY A 834 0.93 -2.43 45.23
CA GLY A 834 0.79 -2.57 46.67
C GLY A 834 1.27 -3.92 47.15
N TYR A 835 0.46 -4.60 47.96
CA TYR A 835 0.91 -5.79 48.69
C TYR A 835 -0.09 -6.94 48.68
N TYR A 836 0.43 -8.16 48.53
CA TYR A 836 -0.28 -9.39 48.83
C TYR A 836 0.20 -9.94 50.17
N VAL A 837 -0.73 -10.17 51.11
CA VAL A 837 -0.45 -10.91 52.34
C VAL A 837 -0.99 -12.32 52.19
N SER A 838 -0.15 -13.30 52.48
CA SER A 838 -0.50 -14.72 52.41
C SER A 838 -0.07 -15.46 53.67
N TYR A 839 -0.74 -16.56 54.01
CA TYR A 839 -0.35 -17.42 55.12
C TYR A 839 -0.29 -18.89 54.74
N SER A 840 0.47 -19.69 55.50
CA SER A 840 0.45 -21.16 55.45
C SER A 840 0.56 -21.76 56.85
N THR A 841 0.20 -23.02 57.04
CA THR A 841 0.51 -23.77 58.27
C THR A 841 1.89 -24.45 58.21
N SER A 842 2.59 -24.33 57.08
CA SER A 842 3.97 -24.77 56.87
C SER A 842 4.87 -23.56 56.58
N SER A 843 6.12 -23.59 57.04
CA SER A 843 7.10 -22.53 56.77
C SER A 843 7.49 -22.43 55.29
N THR A 844 7.23 -23.47 54.50
CA THR A 844 7.58 -23.55 53.08
C THR A 844 6.37 -23.41 52.15
N GLY A 845 5.19 -23.14 52.70
CA GLY A 845 3.95 -23.08 51.93
C GLY A 845 3.29 -24.47 51.71
N PRO A 846 2.28 -24.55 50.82
CA PRO A 846 1.77 -23.49 49.95
C PRO A 846 1.12 -22.35 50.74
N PHE A 847 1.31 -21.11 50.29
CA PHE A 847 0.75 -19.91 50.93
C PHE A 847 -0.57 -19.50 50.28
N LYS A 848 -1.59 -19.26 51.11
CA LYS A 848 -2.92 -18.78 50.69
C LYS A 848 -2.99 -17.27 50.83
N ARG A 849 -3.30 -16.56 49.74
CA ARG A 849 -3.52 -15.11 49.73
C ARG A 849 -4.77 -14.75 50.54
N VAL A 850 -4.64 -13.76 51.42
CA VAL A 850 -5.69 -13.32 52.34
C VAL A 850 -5.90 -11.83 52.39
N CYS A 851 -4.92 -11.05 51.96
CA CYS A 851 -5.09 -9.63 51.73
C CYS A 851 -4.59 -9.24 50.35
N ASN A 852 -5.31 -8.29 49.73
CA ASN A 852 -4.82 -7.51 48.61
C ASN A 852 -4.93 -6.03 48.97
N VAL A 853 -3.81 -5.36 49.06
CA VAL A 853 -3.72 -3.95 49.42
C VAL A 853 -3.24 -3.18 48.21
N ASN A 854 -4.08 -2.32 47.64
CA ASN A 854 -3.77 -1.57 46.42
C ASN A 854 -3.09 -0.22 46.71
N SER A 855 -2.15 -0.20 47.66
CA SER A 855 -1.34 0.99 47.94
C SER A 855 0.04 0.57 48.45
N LYS A 856 1.08 1.12 47.81
CA LYS A 856 2.47 0.91 48.20
C LYS A 856 2.87 1.63 49.48
N ASN A 857 2.06 2.60 49.94
CA ASN A 857 2.29 3.31 51.21
C ASN A 857 1.70 2.57 52.42
N THR A 858 0.83 1.59 52.20
CA THR A 858 0.25 0.80 53.29
C THR A 858 1.29 -0.15 53.88
N ASN A 859 1.27 -0.30 55.20
CA ASN A 859 2.28 -1.05 55.96
C ASN A 859 1.68 -2.17 56.82
N SER A 860 0.38 -2.47 56.68
CA SER A 860 -0.28 -3.53 57.44
C SER A 860 -1.54 -4.08 56.78
N CYS A 861 -1.94 -5.29 57.18
CA CYS A 861 -3.25 -5.87 56.91
C CYS A 861 -3.74 -6.73 58.09
N LEU A 862 -5.04 -6.65 58.38
CA LEU A 862 -5.71 -7.51 59.36
C LEU A 862 -6.23 -8.81 58.71
N VAL A 863 -5.73 -9.95 59.18
CA VAL A 863 -6.16 -11.30 58.76
C VAL A 863 -7.13 -11.87 59.80
N THR A 864 -8.33 -12.25 59.36
CA THR A 864 -9.41 -12.75 60.22
C THR A 864 -9.74 -14.22 59.91
N GLY A 865 -10.56 -14.87 60.75
CA GLY A 865 -11.06 -16.22 60.48
C GLY A 865 -10.03 -17.36 60.61
N LEU A 866 -8.95 -17.13 61.35
CA LEU A 866 -7.91 -18.13 61.61
C LEU A 866 -8.24 -18.99 62.83
N ASP A 867 -7.88 -20.28 62.78
CA ASP A 867 -8.04 -21.24 63.87
C ASP A 867 -6.97 -21.00 64.93
N SER A 868 -7.40 -20.62 66.14
CA SER A 868 -6.50 -20.31 67.25
C SER A 868 -5.62 -21.48 67.71
N SER A 869 -5.95 -22.72 67.35
CA SER A 869 -5.16 -23.90 67.70
C SER A 869 -3.94 -24.13 66.80
N LYS A 870 -3.84 -23.42 65.67
CA LYS A 870 -2.82 -23.66 64.64
C LYS A 870 -1.72 -22.60 64.65
N ASN A 871 -0.52 -23.02 64.23
CA ASN A 871 0.58 -22.12 63.92
C ASN A 871 0.43 -21.65 62.47
N TYR A 872 0.64 -20.35 62.24
CA TYR A 872 0.61 -19.77 60.91
C TYR A 872 1.95 -19.11 60.58
N TYR A 873 2.36 -19.25 59.33
CA TYR A 873 3.50 -18.57 58.73
C TYR A 873 2.97 -17.53 57.76
N PHE A 874 3.25 -16.25 58.01
CA PHE A 874 2.83 -15.15 57.15
C PHE A 874 3.97 -14.70 56.25
N VAL A 875 3.62 -14.38 55.00
CA VAL A 875 4.53 -13.81 54.00
C VAL A 875 3.84 -12.63 53.31
N VAL A 876 4.65 -11.66 52.90
CA VAL A 876 4.19 -10.48 52.16
C VAL A 876 4.95 -10.41 50.84
N GLN A 877 4.25 -10.14 49.75
CA GLN A 877 4.83 -9.78 48.45
C GLN A 877 4.42 -8.34 48.14
N SER A 878 5.33 -7.57 47.55
CA SER A 878 4.95 -6.33 46.89
C SER A 878 4.61 -6.60 45.43
N PHE A 879 3.80 -5.75 44.82
CA PHE A 879 3.58 -5.77 43.39
C PHE A 879 3.54 -4.35 42.83
N THR A 880 3.93 -4.22 41.56
CA THR A 880 3.80 -3.02 40.75
C THR A 880 2.99 -3.37 39.52
N LEU A 881 1.94 -2.60 39.27
CA LEU A 881 1.09 -2.76 38.08
C LEU A 881 1.77 -2.12 36.85
N PRO A 882 1.36 -2.51 35.62
CA PRO A 882 1.88 -1.90 34.41
C PRO A 882 1.73 -0.37 34.40
N HIS A 883 2.73 0.34 33.91
CA HIS A 883 2.75 1.79 33.75
C HIS A 883 3.67 2.18 32.57
N ILE A 884 3.76 3.48 32.24
CA ILE A 884 4.53 3.97 31.07
C ILE A 884 6.01 3.55 31.04
N GLY A 885 6.59 3.21 32.19
CA GLY A 885 7.98 2.77 32.35
C GLY A 885 8.11 1.28 32.69
N GLN A 886 7.05 0.48 32.56
CA GLN A 886 7.05 -0.95 32.83
C GLN A 886 5.74 -1.58 32.33
N ALA A 887 5.78 -2.35 31.24
CA ALA A 887 4.58 -3.00 30.68
C ALA A 887 4.13 -4.25 31.46
N ASN A 888 4.98 -4.81 32.33
CA ASN A 888 4.71 -6.03 33.08
C ASN A 888 4.14 -5.73 34.47
N THR A 889 3.28 -6.64 34.96
CA THR A 889 3.03 -6.70 36.41
C THR A 889 4.21 -7.38 37.07
N ILE A 890 4.94 -6.66 37.92
CA ILE A 890 6.03 -7.26 38.71
C ILE A 890 5.48 -7.65 40.06
N VAL A 891 5.67 -8.90 40.47
CA VAL A 891 5.39 -9.38 41.83
C VAL A 891 6.71 -9.82 42.45
N SER A 892 7.05 -9.27 43.61
CA SER A 892 8.28 -9.65 44.31
C SER A 892 8.24 -11.09 44.80
N ASN A 893 9.40 -11.62 45.18
CA ASN A 893 9.46 -12.83 46.01
C ASN A 893 8.71 -12.66 47.34
N PHE A 894 8.41 -13.79 47.99
CA PHE A 894 7.93 -13.78 49.37
C PHE A 894 8.98 -13.15 50.29
N SER A 895 8.52 -12.32 51.22
CA SER A 895 9.30 -11.97 52.41
C SER A 895 9.69 -13.23 53.19
N VAL A 896 10.69 -13.11 54.08
CA VAL A 896 11.00 -14.18 55.04
C VAL A 896 9.73 -14.58 55.80
N PRO A 897 9.35 -15.88 55.83
CA PRO A 897 8.16 -16.32 56.55
C PRO A 897 8.30 -16.06 58.04
N ILE A 898 7.29 -15.42 58.63
CA ILE A 898 7.23 -15.19 60.07
C ILE A 898 6.21 -16.12 60.71
N GLN A 899 6.63 -16.84 61.75
CA GLN A 899 5.74 -17.70 62.51
C GLN A 899 4.97 -16.86 63.53
N TYR A 900 3.67 -17.10 63.61
CA TYR A 900 2.82 -16.58 64.68
C TYR A 900 1.89 -17.68 65.19
N LYS A 901 1.83 -17.80 66.52
CA LYS A 901 0.87 -18.63 67.25
C LYS A 901 0.08 -17.71 68.17
N LYS A 902 -1.24 -17.85 68.16
CA LYS A 902 -2.13 -17.10 69.06
C LYS A 902 -1.89 -17.50 70.52
#